data_AF-A0A7J4TYN1-F1
#
_entry.id   AF-A0A7J4TYN1-F1
#
_cell.length_a   1.000
_cell.length_b   1.000
_cell.length_c   1.000
_cell.angle_alpha   90.00
_cell.angle_beta   90.00
_cell.angle_gamma   90.00
#
_symmetry.space_group_name_H-M   'P 1'
#
loop_
_entity.id
_entity.type
_entity.pdbx_description
1 polymer ?
#
loop_
_entity_poly.entity_id
_entity_poly.type
_entity_poly.pdbx_seq_one_letter_code
_entity_poly.pdbx_strand_id
1 'polypeptide(L)'
;MANPSGSEQGEYPDGEWVEIVNVGGGPVSLEGWYLEDQGGWIHYINESTWVGFSVLQESWVINSGEHIVVAENNVGTLRLNNGGEVLFLKDSGGTTVHRVTTENSESGVSKVNNGEHTGDDLFVDSEISTPGEDNAADPVNYSGGSELLFTRIMPVGVSGHEADWIEIQNVGDSAIDMSGWSISRNRSFTPPWTSPWVSTFRDISISSGERIILTSEPSSLPNWLSDRIVDGEVAMDTMPRLIDSGTALQLISPNGTIIDTLVYDGGNAEISEWNGPSVSVRGEGSAGLVLMRGDGCTDLPDTDSAADWEIRTFRVGASLFCAEGPITAETADGVWASIGPEGALGDLIGWIDGAETSLHIHIYEFLSPDVTHAILRAIQRGVDVTILLEEGILDSNSVGESQKGHANVLHDAGADVLWMVDPNGMSSPYTYIHSKIAIRDNSGAWISSGNMKDSSLPPAGDSGNREWSLFIESPTIAAKLSEWMSWDENTDQRYTKPHGSWALPPDGWILPSPTGTASGDPSLTDSDASLGFRALPIVCPDNCLAEIIGAINESEETLYISAQYLDVDWYWGFSDTNPLLDSIKSAAERGVSVRLLLNAFYADEETWDLVELVNAEWNESGGLDATARLMSTSDSITKLHNKGMIIDDETVLVGSINWGSSAMLRNREHGIMIMDSDFASIYASSFENDWNRVDERTDTDGDTLPDLWESINGLNRHRASVAGTALSEQSLDPDEDGLDNRKEFLLGGDPMDEDTDGDCIKDGDEWEFAASVLRPESAAIISEDVDQDGIPDGEEFGCTVEAIIQDDEEDEDDTVDPTPVEDDDDGFVNLREDPLSAPGAKILLGLTIIAGVFLALAGASMLRKPKTKAKTMLIDDEGYRFGDDPEGAILAGTRFDESVEDARERTTGRNDGKHGEIVLDGFGFEKMGRDEVQWRLDAGATIEELRNEAEEGGP
;
A
#
# COMPACT_ATOMS: atom_id res chain seq x y z
N MET A 1 17.02 36.65 -35.98
CA MET A 1 16.12 35.51 -36.26
C MET A 1 15.36 35.77 -37.54
N ALA A 2 15.69 35.05 -38.62
CA ALA A 2 15.00 35.21 -39.92
C ALA A 2 13.83 34.24 -40.09
N ASN A 3 13.90 33.04 -39.50
CA ASN A 3 12.85 32.02 -39.59
C ASN A 3 12.37 31.67 -38.16
N PRO A 4 11.55 32.50 -37.51
CA PRO A 4 11.05 32.19 -36.16
C PRO A 4 10.14 30.96 -36.19
N SER A 5 10.02 30.24 -35.06
CA SER A 5 9.08 29.11 -34.95
C SER A 5 7.61 29.55 -35.03
N GLY A 6 7.34 30.83 -34.78
CA GLY A 6 6.03 31.45 -34.90
C GLY A 6 5.73 31.99 -36.31
N SER A 7 4.95 33.07 -36.38
CA SER A 7 4.66 33.73 -37.66
C SER A 7 5.80 34.67 -38.05
N GLU A 8 6.24 34.68 -39.30
CA GLU A 8 7.22 35.67 -39.80
C GLU A 8 6.82 37.13 -39.45
N GLN A 9 5.51 37.43 -39.39
CA GLN A 9 4.97 38.74 -39.01
C GLN A 9 4.52 38.86 -37.54
N GLY A 10 4.86 37.90 -36.67
CA GLY A 10 4.38 37.83 -35.29
C GLY A 10 4.90 38.94 -34.36
N GLU A 11 4.38 38.96 -33.12
CA GLU A 11 5.02 39.72 -32.04
C GLU A 11 6.25 38.98 -31.54
N TYR A 12 7.26 39.72 -31.08
CA TYR A 12 8.42 39.12 -30.42
C TYR A 12 7.98 38.30 -29.19
N PRO A 13 8.52 37.08 -28.98
CA PRO A 13 9.62 36.44 -29.73
C PRO A 13 9.18 35.60 -30.95
N ASP A 14 7.88 35.46 -31.20
CA ASP A 14 7.30 34.61 -32.25
C ASP A 14 7.50 35.14 -33.67
N GLY A 15 7.83 36.43 -33.82
CA GLY A 15 8.11 37.13 -35.07
C GLY A 15 9.59 37.21 -35.46
N GLU A 16 9.86 37.67 -36.68
CA GLU A 16 11.23 37.99 -37.10
C GLU A 16 11.83 39.10 -36.23
N TRP A 17 13.12 39.03 -35.94
CA TRP A 17 13.82 40.06 -35.17
C TRP A 17 15.31 40.13 -35.47
N VAL A 18 15.90 41.28 -35.20
CA VAL A 18 17.33 41.56 -35.34
C VAL A 18 17.82 42.24 -34.06
N GLU A 19 19.02 41.87 -33.61
CA GLU A 19 19.68 42.52 -32.50
C GLU A 19 20.70 43.56 -33.00
N ILE A 20 20.80 44.68 -32.28
CA ILE A 20 21.81 45.72 -32.51
C ILE A 20 22.57 45.99 -31.22
N VAL A 21 23.90 45.96 -31.30
CA VAL A 21 24.81 46.30 -30.20
C VAL A 21 25.61 47.56 -30.53
N ASN A 22 25.75 48.46 -29.56
CA ASN A 22 26.62 49.64 -29.71
C ASN A 22 28.06 49.33 -29.32
N VAL A 23 28.87 48.97 -30.31
CA VAL A 23 30.33 48.70 -30.13
C VAL A 23 31.19 49.97 -30.05
N GLY A 24 30.59 51.16 -30.15
CA GLY A 24 31.30 52.45 -30.06
C GLY A 24 31.61 52.84 -28.61
N GLY A 25 32.59 53.72 -28.40
CA GLY A 25 33.03 54.15 -27.05
C GLY A 25 32.12 55.17 -26.33
N GLY A 26 30.88 55.38 -26.78
CA GLY A 26 29.94 56.34 -26.20
C GLY A 26 28.51 56.12 -26.69
N PRO A 27 27.51 56.80 -26.10
CA PRO A 27 26.11 56.63 -26.44
C PRO A 27 25.80 57.06 -27.87
N VAL A 28 24.90 56.33 -28.54
CA VAL A 28 24.43 56.58 -29.90
C VAL A 28 22.91 56.74 -29.87
N SER A 29 22.37 57.73 -30.58
CA SER A 29 20.93 57.83 -30.82
C SER A 29 20.58 57.15 -32.14
N LEU A 30 19.64 56.21 -32.06
CA LEU A 30 19.07 55.49 -33.20
C LEU A 30 17.82 56.19 -33.76
N GLU A 31 17.56 57.44 -33.37
CA GLU A 31 16.41 58.20 -33.86
C GLU A 31 16.49 58.35 -35.40
N GLY A 32 15.49 57.80 -36.10
CA GLY A 32 15.42 57.80 -37.55
C GLY A 32 16.30 56.77 -38.26
N TRP A 33 16.93 55.85 -37.52
CA TRP A 33 17.64 54.71 -38.10
C TRP A 33 16.67 53.63 -38.56
N TYR A 34 17.12 52.79 -39.49
CA TYR A 34 16.29 51.74 -40.06
C TYR A 34 17.13 50.58 -40.62
N LEU A 35 16.48 49.43 -40.72
CA LEU A 35 16.97 48.25 -41.42
C LEU A 35 16.45 48.28 -42.86
N GLU A 36 17.30 47.93 -43.82
CA GLU A 36 16.92 47.78 -45.23
C GLU A 36 17.38 46.41 -45.73
N ASP A 37 16.46 45.64 -46.31
CA ASP A 37 16.77 44.34 -46.90
C ASP A 37 17.36 44.48 -48.33
N GLN A 38 17.79 43.38 -48.93
CA GLN A 38 18.30 43.39 -50.32
C GLN A 38 17.21 43.73 -51.36
N GLY A 39 15.94 43.52 -51.01
CA GLY A 39 14.76 43.86 -51.81
C GLY A 39 14.38 45.34 -51.78
N GLY A 40 14.98 46.14 -50.89
CA GLY A 40 14.68 47.55 -50.65
C GLY A 40 13.49 47.81 -49.72
N TRP A 41 13.03 46.81 -48.96
CA TRP A 41 12.09 47.00 -47.86
C TRP A 41 12.77 47.68 -46.69
N ILE A 42 12.06 48.61 -46.05
CA ILE A 42 12.59 49.45 -44.98
C ILE A 42 11.79 49.19 -43.70
N HIS A 43 12.48 48.76 -42.66
CA HIS A 43 11.94 48.56 -41.31
C HIS A 43 12.54 49.59 -40.36
N TYR A 44 11.75 50.58 -39.95
CA TYR A 44 12.22 51.67 -39.08
C TYR A 44 12.36 51.23 -37.64
N ILE A 45 13.43 51.65 -36.99
CA ILE A 45 13.59 51.52 -35.53
C ILE A 45 12.72 52.62 -34.90
N ASN A 46 11.58 52.23 -34.34
CA ASN A 46 10.59 53.13 -33.74
C ASN A 46 9.99 52.52 -32.45
N GLU A 47 9.06 53.23 -31.80
CA GLU A 47 8.48 52.81 -30.50
C GLU A 47 7.74 51.47 -30.57
N SER A 48 7.28 51.06 -31.76
CA SER A 48 6.54 49.80 -31.98
C SER A 48 7.41 48.62 -32.39
N THR A 49 8.60 48.87 -32.94
CA THR A 49 9.53 47.83 -33.41
C THR A 49 10.66 47.56 -32.43
N TRP A 50 10.99 48.52 -31.56
CA TRP A 50 11.97 48.34 -30.49
C TRP A 50 11.33 47.63 -29.29
N VAL A 51 11.75 46.40 -29.03
CA VAL A 51 11.30 45.60 -27.88
C VAL A 51 11.77 46.24 -26.58
N GLY A 52 10.83 46.61 -25.70
CA GLY A 52 11.15 47.29 -24.43
C GLY A 52 11.34 48.81 -24.54
N PHE A 53 10.89 49.45 -25.62
CA PHE A 53 11.04 50.91 -25.79
C PHE A 53 10.48 51.74 -24.61
N SER A 54 9.38 51.29 -24.00
CA SER A 54 8.67 52.02 -22.93
C SER A 54 9.46 52.16 -21.61
N VAL A 55 10.53 51.37 -21.44
CA VAL A 55 11.34 51.36 -20.21
C VAL A 55 12.71 52.03 -20.37
N LEU A 56 12.99 52.62 -21.55
CA LEU A 56 14.25 53.34 -21.80
C LEU A 56 14.37 54.60 -20.94
N GLN A 57 15.56 54.82 -20.36
CA GLN A 57 15.85 56.04 -19.59
C GLN A 57 15.93 57.29 -20.47
N GLU A 58 16.46 57.15 -21.68
CA GLU A 58 16.49 58.18 -22.72
C GLU A 58 15.97 57.57 -24.02
N SER A 59 14.92 58.17 -24.61
CA SER A 59 14.35 57.67 -25.86
C SER A 59 15.40 57.60 -26.97
N TRP A 60 15.43 56.49 -27.71
CA TRP A 60 16.30 56.26 -28.86
C TRP A 60 17.79 56.08 -28.56
N VAL A 61 18.23 56.21 -27.31
CA VAL A 61 19.66 56.18 -26.97
C VAL A 61 20.07 54.77 -26.54
N ILE A 62 21.18 54.28 -27.10
CA ILE A 62 21.87 53.05 -26.71
C ILE A 62 23.28 53.39 -26.21
N ASN A 63 23.63 53.02 -24.99
CA ASN A 63 24.96 53.25 -24.42
C ASN A 63 26.00 52.29 -25.00
N SER A 64 27.28 52.58 -24.76
CA SER A 64 28.38 51.71 -25.18
C SER A 64 28.24 50.32 -24.55
N GLY A 65 28.21 49.27 -25.36
CA GLY A 65 28.05 47.88 -24.93
C GLY A 65 26.60 47.44 -24.67
N GLU A 66 25.61 48.30 -24.84
CA GLU A 66 24.20 47.87 -24.71
C GLU A 66 23.70 47.19 -26.00
N HIS A 67 22.77 46.24 -25.81
CA HIS A 67 22.09 45.49 -26.86
C HIS A 67 20.61 45.90 -26.91
N ILE A 68 20.04 45.88 -28.12
CA ILE A 68 18.61 46.12 -28.32
C ILE A 68 18.05 45.11 -29.31
N VAL A 69 16.78 44.75 -29.13
CA VAL A 69 16.05 43.89 -30.08
C VAL A 69 15.07 44.75 -30.88
N VAL A 70 15.19 44.66 -32.20
CA VAL A 70 14.26 45.28 -33.17
C VAL A 70 13.48 44.15 -33.84
N ALA A 71 12.18 44.08 -33.59
CA ALA A 71 11.31 42.99 -34.01
C ALA A 71 10.23 43.45 -34.99
N GLU A 72 9.71 42.50 -35.76
CA GLU A 72 8.69 42.74 -36.77
C GLU A 72 7.36 43.19 -36.15
N ASN A 73 6.96 42.63 -35.01
CA ASN A 73 5.82 43.09 -34.19
C ASN A 73 4.55 43.43 -35.00
N ASN A 74 4.18 42.57 -35.95
CA ASN A 74 3.04 42.77 -36.85
C ASN A 74 3.09 44.06 -37.70
N VAL A 75 4.24 44.70 -37.89
CA VAL A 75 4.38 45.93 -38.68
C VAL A 75 4.34 45.64 -40.20
N GLY A 76 4.76 44.45 -40.63
CA GLY A 76 4.70 43.99 -42.02
C GLY A 76 5.88 44.45 -42.90
N THR A 77 7.00 44.88 -42.30
CA THR A 77 8.09 45.61 -42.98
C THR A 77 9.49 45.03 -42.78
N LEU A 78 9.74 44.28 -41.72
CA LEU A 78 10.91 43.40 -41.59
C LEU A 78 10.58 42.13 -42.38
N ARG A 79 11.40 41.83 -43.40
CA ARG A 79 11.14 40.74 -44.35
C ARG A 79 12.39 39.95 -44.57
N LEU A 80 12.83 39.27 -43.54
CA LEU A 80 14.04 38.50 -43.59
C LEU A 80 13.83 37.26 -44.48
N ASN A 81 14.83 36.91 -45.27
CA ASN A 81 14.73 35.78 -46.20
C ASN A 81 15.31 34.51 -45.60
N ASN A 82 14.47 33.48 -45.45
CA ASN A 82 14.88 32.16 -44.97
C ASN A 82 15.93 31.46 -45.85
N GLY A 83 16.07 31.85 -47.13
CA GLY A 83 17.11 31.37 -48.04
C GLY A 83 18.45 32.12 -47.97
N GLY A 84 18.60 33.03 -47.00
CA GLY A 84 19.75 33.92 -46.87
C GLY A 84 19.61 35.22 -47.67
N GLU A 85 20.21 36.29 -47.17
CA GLU A 85 20.16 37.63 -47.77
C GLU A 85 21.28 38.57 -47.31
N VAL A 86 21.17 39.83 -47.70
CA VAL A 86 21.99 40.93 -47.16
C VAL A 86 21.08 41.94 -46.48
N LEU A 87 21.35 42.23 -45.21
CA LEU A 87 20.67 43.23 -44.41
C LEU A 87 21.57 44.43 -44.15
N PHE A 88 21.03 45.64 -44.29
CA PHE A 88 21.74 46.90 -44.08
C PHE A 88 21.16 47.66 -42.89
N LEU A 89 22.02 48.06 -41.94
CA LEU A 89 21.67 49.05 -40.93
C LEU A 89 22.04 50.45 -41.45
N LYS A 90 21.07 51.36 -41.52
CA LYS A 90 21.26 52.72 -42.03
C LYS A 90 20.93 53.78 -40.99
N ASP A 91 21.74 54.83 -40.97
CA ASP A 91 21.50 56.01 -40.13
C ASP A 91 20.37 56.89 -40.69
N SER A 92 20.00 57.94 -39.94
CA SER A 92 18.95 58.89 -40.33
C SER A 92 19.25 59.72 -41.59
N GLY A 93 20.51 59.72 -42.06
CA GLY A 93 20.93 60.30 -43.33
C GLY A 93 20.87 59.33 -44.51
N GLY A 94 20.56 58.05 -44.27
CA GLY A 94 20.55 56.97 -45.25
C GLY A 94 21.94 56.37 -45.53
N THR A 95 22.94 56.65 -44.69
CA THR A 95 24.28 56.06 -44.79
C THR A 95 24.28 54.68 -44.16
N THR A 96 24.80 53.67 -44.86
CA THR A 96 24.99 52.33 -44.29
C THR A 96 26.07 52.36 -43.21
N VAL A 97 25.69 51.99 -41.99
CA VAL A 97 26.55 51.92 -40.81
C VAL A 97 27.10 50.50 -40.64
N HIS A 98 26.28 49.49 -40.90
CA HIS A 98 26.67 48.08 -40.86
C HIS A 98 25.93 47.28 -41.92
N ARG A 99 26.56 46.19 -42.34
CA ARG A 99 26.05 45.27 -43.35
C ARG A 99 26.31 43.86 -42.88
N VAL A 100 25.26 43.04 -42.91
CA VAL A 100 25.29 41.64 -42.54
C VAL A 100 24.83 40.80 -43.73
N THR A 101 25.49 39.67 -43.96
CA THR A 101 25.06 38.65 -44.91
C THR A 101 24.69 37.38 -44.14
N THR A 102 23.50 36.83 -44.39
CA THR A 102 23.02 35.58 -43.78
C THR A 102 22.94 34.46 -44.84
N GLU A 103 23.12 33.22 -44.41
CA GLU A 103 22.83 32.03 -45.23
C GLU A 103 21.41 31.49 -44.93
N ASN A 104 21.10 30.28 -45.42
CA ASN A 104 19.82 29.61 -45.14
C ASN A 104 19.53 29.57 -43.63
N SER A 105 18.28 29.81 -43.25
CA SER A 105 17.84 29.89 -41.86
C SER A 105 16.91 28.72 -41.52
N GLU A 106 17.23 28.00 -40.46
CA GLU A 106 16.37 26.96 -39.88
C GLU A 106 15.34 27.57 -38.93
N SER A 107 14.19 26.91 -38.79
CA SER A 107 13.09 27.39 -37.94
C SER A 107 13.55 27.45 -36.48
N GLY A 108 13.37 28.61 -35.83
CA GLY A 108 13.74 28.83 -34.42
C GLY A 108 15.24 29.05 -34.16
N VAL A 109 16.08 29.03 -35.20
CA VAL A 109 17.54 29.18 -35.05
C VAL A 109 17.97 30.62 -35.37
N SER A 110 18.50 31.32 -34.35
CA SER A 110 19.07 32.65 -34.54
C SER A 110 20.43 32.60 -35.22
N LYS A 111 20.93 33.74 -35.70
CA LYS A 111 22.23 33.83 -36.38
C LYS A 111 23.12 34.86 -35.73
N VAL A 112 24.42 34.54 -35.63
CA VAL A 112 25.45 35.35 -34.96
C VAL A 112 26.67 35.57 -35.84
N ASN A 113 27.46 36.60 -35.54
CA ASN A 113 28.67 36.92 -36.30
C ASN A 113 29.72 35.78 -36.16
N ASN A 114 30.29 35.34 -37.28
CA ASN A 114 31.29 34.27 -37.31
C ASN A 114 32.71 34.67 -36.79
N GLY A 115 32.86 35.86 -36.21
CA GLY A 115 34.12 36.37 -35.65
C GLY A 115 34.96 37.22 -36.60
N GLU A 116 34.51 37.46 -37.84
CA GLU A 116 35.18 38.35 -38.79
C GLU A 116 34.47 39.72 -38.88
N HIS A 117 34.97 40.73 -38.16
CA HIS A 117 34.50 42.11 -38.27
C HIS A 117 35.16 42.84 -39.46
N THR A 118 34.63 42.67 -40.67
CA THR A 118 35.23 43.23 -41.89
C THR A 118 34.36 44.29 -42.60
N GLY A 119 33.21 44.65 -42.02
CA GLY A 119 32.27 45.63 -42.58
C GLY A 119 31.27 45.02 -43.58
N ASP A 120 31.37 43.72 -43.81
CA ASP A 120 30.38 42.83 -44.42
C ASP A 120 30.48 41.52 -43.64
N ASP A 121 29.80 41.47 -42.50
CA ASP A 121 29.97 40.38 -41.56
C ASP A 121 29.06 39.21 -41.97
N LEU A 122 29.63 38.00 -42.04
CA LEU A 122 28.89 36.79 -42.32
C LEU A 122 28.29 36.27 -41.01
N PHE A 123 26.97 36.13 -40.98
CA PHE A 123 26.24 35.59 -39.86
C PHE A 123 25.92 34.10 -40.12
N VAL A 124 26.34 33.25 -39.19
CA VAL A 124 26.14 31.79 -39.19
C VAL A 124 25.12 31.41 -38.13
N ASP A 125 24.61 30.18 -38.17
CA ASP A 125 23.69 29.69 -37.15
C ASP A 125 24.31 29.79 -35.76
N SER A 126 23.51 30.31 -34.82
CA SER A 126 23.85 30.31 -33.41
C SER A 126 23.55 28.96 -32.81
N GLU A 127 24.40 28.49 -31.92
CA GLU A 127 24.10 27.31 -31.11
C GLU A 127 23.09 27.65 -30.00
N ILE A 128 23.01 28.92 -29.57
CA ILE A 128 22.09 29.42 -28.54
C ILE A 128 21.54 30.80 -28.95
N SER A 129 20.23 31.01 -28.84
CA SER A 129 19.64 32.34 -29.03
C SER A 129 19.78 33.19 -27.77
N THR A 130 20.45 34.34 -27.86
CA THR A 130 20.72 35.23 -26.71
C THR A 130 20.19 36.65 -26.93
N PRO A 131 18.89 36.83 -27.25
CA PRO A 131 18.36 38.15 -27.58
C PRO A 131 18.45 39.13 -26.40
N GLY A 132 19.05 40.28 -26.63
CA GLY A 132 19.25 41.34 -25.65
C GLY A 132 20.51 41.20 -24.79
N GLU A 133 21.33 40.18 -25.01
CA GLU A 133 22.54 39.87 -24.22
C GLU A 133 23.75 39.61 -25.13
N ASP A 134 24.95 39.50 -24.55
CA ASP A 134 26.14 39.08 -25.30
C ASP A 134 25.97 37.64 -25.84
N ASN A 135 26.36 37.42 -27.11
CA ASN A 135 26.35 36.08 -27.70
C ASN A 135 27.20 35.12 -26.85
N ALA A 136 26.61 34.00 -26.44
CA ALA A 136 27.29 32.99 -25.63
C ALA A 136 28.54 32.45 -26.35
N ALA A 137 29.68 32.41 -25.64
CA ALA A 137 30.91 31.78 -26.11
C ALA A 137 30.91 30.30 -25.72
N ASP A 138 30.81 29.41 -26.71
CA ASP A 138 30.70 27.94 -26.61
C ASP A 138 29.62 27.47 -25.59
N PRO A 139 28.66 26.61 -25.98
CA PRO A 139 27.81 25.97 -24.99
C PRO A 139 28.72 25.33 -23.94
N VAL A 140 28.35 25.51 -22.67
CA VAL A 140 28.90 24.72 -21.57
C VAL A 140 28.96 23.28 -22.08
N ASN A 141 30.18 22.74 -22.20
CA ASN A 141 30.41 21.37 -22.66
C ASN A 141 29.47 20.48 -21.87
N TYR A 142 28.38 20.04 -22.50
CA TYR A 142 27.48 19.07 -21.91
C TYR A 142 28.30 17.80 -21.72
N SER A 143 28.67 17.51 -20.48
CA SER A 143 29.52 16.38 -20.14
C SER A 143 28.73 15.07 -20.16
N GLY A 144 27.80 14.88 -21.09
CA GLY A 144 27.17 13.60 -21.40
C GLY A 144 26.67 12.77 -20.20
N GLY A 145 26.31 13.41 -19.09
CA GLY A 145 25.75 12.77 -17.89
C GLY A 145 24.25 13.04 -17.76
N SER A 146 23.55 12.16 -17.04
CA SER A 146 22.12 12.24 -16.70
C SER A 146 21.85 13.29 -15.62
N GLU A 147 22.11 14.57 -15.93
CA GLU A 147 21.90 15.66 -14.98
C GLU A 147 20.42 16.10 -14.88
N LEU A 148 19.55 15.60 -15.77
CA LEU A 148 18.11 15.86 -15.76
C LEU A 148 17.33 14.55 -15.78
N LEU A 149 16.37 14.41 -14.87
CA LEU A 149 15.52 13.23 -14.75
C LEU A 149 14.05 13.64 -14.76
N PHE A 150 13.21 12.83 -15.39
CA PHE A 150 11.80 12.73 -15.05
C PHE A 150 11.69 12.12 -13.65
N THR A 151 11.02 12.82 -12.75
CA THR A 151 10.90 12.40 -11.34
C THR A 151 9.49 12.07 -10.93
N ARG A 152 8.47 12.71 -11.53
CA ARG A 152 7.06 12.44 -11.25
C ARG A 152 6.20 12.64 -12.48
N ILE A 153 5.10 11.91 -12.58
CA ILE A 153 4.11 12.07 -13.65
C ILE A 153 2.70 11.78 -13.15
N MET A 154 1.74 12.59 -13.56
CA MET A 154 0.31 12.34 -13.38
C MET A 154 -0.37 12.37 -14.76
N PRO A 155 -0.59 11.21 -15.39
CA PRO A 155 -1.12 11.16 -16.75
C PRO A 155 -2.62 11.43 -16.82
N VAL A 156 -3.36 11.19 -15.73
CA VAL A 156 -4.83 11.37 -15.69
C VAL A 156 -5.20 12.26 -14.52
N GLY A 157 -5.78 13.42 -14.81
CA GLY A 157 -6.28 14.34 -13.80
C GLY A 157 -7.58 13.87 -13.12
N VAL A 158 -7.92 14.54 -12.03
CA VAL A 158 -9.16 14.33 -11.25
C VAL A 158 -9.86 15.66 -11.03
N SER A 159 -11.12 15.66 -10.60
CA SER A 159 -11.87 16.91 -10.45
C SER A 159 -11.10 17.93 -9.60
N GLY A 160 -10.84 19.10 -10.18
CA GLY A 160 -10.05 20.19 -9.59
C GLY A 160 -8.55 19.97 -9.41
N HIS A 161 -8.01 18.85 -9.90
CA HIS A 161 -6.61 18.69 -10.33
C HIS A 161 -6.66 18.07 -11.74
N GLU A 162 -7.31 18.78 -12.67
CA GLU A 162 -7.79 18.20 -13.95
C GLU A 162 -6.68 18.06 -14.99
N ALA A 163 -5.66 18.91 -14.93
CA ALA A 163 -4.57 18.87 -15.88
C ALA A 163 -3.59 17.73 -15.58
N ASP A 164 -3.15 17.08 -16.65
CA ASP A 164 -2.01 16.18 -16.64
C ASP A 164 -0.71 16.98 -16.48
N TRP A 165 0.30 16.34 -15.89
CA TRP A 165 1.57 17.02 -15.66
C TRP A 165 2.74 16.04 -15.53
N ILE A 166 3.94 16.57 -15.81
CA ILE A 166 5.21 15.86 -15.65
C ILE A 166 6.19 16.74 -14.90
N GLU A 167 7.00 16.13 -14.03
CA GLU A 167 8.09 16.79 -13.33
C GLU A 167 9.44 16.43 -13.91
N ILE A 168 10.30 17.44 -14.07
CA ILE A 168 11.70 17.30 -14.42
C ILE A 168 12.55 17.91 -13.31
N GLN A 169 13.57 17.19 -12.85
CA GLN A 169 14.52 17.65 -11.84
C GLN A 169 15.94 17.70 -12.41
N ASN A 170 16.65 18.79 -12.10
CA ASN A 170 18.09 18.90 -12.32
C ASN A 170 18.83 18.33 -11.09
N VAL A 171 19.44 17.16 -11.27
CA VAL A 171 20.26 16.47 -10.25
C VAL A 171 21.76 16.81 -10.37
N GLY A 172 22.13 17.62 -11.35
CA GLY A 172 23.50 18.11 -11.54
C GLY A 172 23.87 19.28 -10.63
N ASP A 173 25.16 19.62 -10.61
CA ASP A 173 25.73 20.67 -9.76
C ASP A 173 25.65 22.09 -10.39
N SER A 174 25.05 22.22 -11.56
CA SER A 174 24.99 23.49 -12.29
C SER A 174 23.62 23.73 -12.93
N ALA A 175 23.27 25.00 -13.18
CA ALA A 175 22.03 25.33 -13.86
C ALA A 175 22.08 24.89 -15.34
N ILE A 176 20.99 24.30 -15.82
CA ILE A 176 20.86 23.81 -17.20
C ILE A 176 19.87 24.69 -17.94
N ASP A 177 20.29 25.20 -19.10
CA ASP A 177 19.42 25.83 -20.08
C ASP A 177 18.81 24.74 -20.99
N MET A 178 17.48 24.67 -20.99
CA MET A 178 16.71 23.70 -21.75
C MET A 178 16.45 24.16 -23.20
N SER A 179 16.91 25.34 -23.60
CA SER A 179 16.70 25.85 -24.96
C SER A 179 17.17 24.85 -26.02
N GLY A 180 16.26 24.44 -26.91
CA GLY A 180 16.54 23.46 -27.97
C GLY A 180 16.50 21.99 -27.53
N TRP A 181 16.30 21.69 -26.24
CA TRP A 181 15.98 20.34 -25.78
C TRP A 181 14.58 19.94 -26.22
N SER A 182 14.25 18.66 -26.25
CA SER A 182 12.91 18.21 -26.64
C SER A 182 12.40 17.04 -25.80
N ILE A 183 11.08 16.94 -25.69
CA ILE A 183 10.39 15.74 -25.20
C ILE A 183 9.82 15.00 -26.41
N SER A 184 10.20 13.74 -26.55
CA SER A 184 9.60 12.80 -27.49
C SER A 184 8.58 11.93 -26.75
N ARG A 185 7.40 11.76 -27.34
CA ARG A 185 6.37 10.84 -26.86
C ARG A 185 6.06 9.79 -27.92
N ASN A 186 6.29 8.53 -27.56
CA ASN A 186 6.03 7.37 -28.39
C ASN A 186 4.85 6.56 -27.82
N ARG A 187 4.02 6.00 -28.71
CA ARG A 187 2.83 5.24 -28.35
C ARG A 187 2.95 3.80 -28.82
N SER A 188 2.39 2.88 -28.04
CA SER A 188 2.33 1.46 -28.38
C SER A 188 1.21 1.19 -29.42
N PHE A 189 1.35 1.67 -30.67
CA PHE A 189 0.41 1.33 -31.76
C PHE A 189 1.11 0.98 -33.07
N THR A 190 0.63 -0.07 -33.73
CA THR A 190 1.03 -0.50 -35.08
C THR A 190 0.74 0.58 -36.13
N PRO A 191 1.48 0.63 -37.26
CA PRO A 191 1.39 1.70 -38.27
C PRO A 191 -0.05 1.98 -38.74
N PRO A 192 -0.41 3.26 -39.02
CA PRO A 192 0.43 4.28 -39.66
C PRO A 192 0.87 5.46 -38.78
N TRP A 193 0.62 5.42 -37.47
CA TRP A 193 0.96 6.50 -36.53
C TRP A 193 2.39 6.37 -35.96
N THR A 194 3.34 5.92 -36.77
CA THR A 194 4.71 5.52 -36.37
C THR A 194 5.70 6.66 -36.11
N SER A 195 5.29 7.92 -36.24
CA SER A 195 6.20 9.05 -35.96
C SER A 195 6.01 9.52 -34.53
N PRO A 196 7.09 9.54 -33.71
CA PRO A 196 7.01 10.07 -32.36
C PRO A 196 6.53 11.52 -32.42
N TRP A 197 5.68 11.89 -31.46
CA TRP A 197 5.37 13.29 -31.23
C TRP A 197 6.59 13.92 -30.55
N VAL A 198 7.04 15.09 -30.99
CA VAL A 198 8.21 15.78 -30.43
C VAL A 198 7.84 17.25 -30.22
N SER A 199 8.21 17.81 -29.07
CA SER A 199 8.12 19.24 -28.81
C SER A 199 9.40 19.75 -28.18
N THR A 200 9.83 20.93 -28.62
CA THR A 200 11.09 21.55 -28.22
C THR A 200 10.85 22.59 -27.13
N PHE A 201 11.73 22.65 -26.16
CA PHE A 201 11.79 23.71 -25.15
C PHE A 201 12.31 25.01 -25.78
N ARG A 202 11.68 26.11 -25.37
CA ARG A 202 12.10 27.48 -25.66
C ARG A 202 13.05 27.95 -24.55
N ASP A 203 12.89 29.17 -24.05
CA ASP A 203 13.77 29.75 -23.03
C ASP A 203 13.34 29.35 -21.62
N ILE A 204 13.87 28.23 -21.11
CA ILE A 204 13.71 27.84 -19.70
C ILE A 204 15.00 27.27 -19.13
N SER A 205 15.37 27.72 -17.93
CA SER A 205 16.52 27.21 -17.21
C SER A 205 16.09 26.54 -15.90
N ILE A 206 16.74 25.44 -15.56
CA ILE A 206 16.51 24.69 -14.32
C ILE A 206 17.80 24.74 -13.50
N SER A 207 17.73 25.38 -12.34
CA SER A 207 18.86 25.51 -11.42
C SER A 207 19.28 24.15 -10.88
N SER A 208 20.52 24.02 -10.42
CA SER A 208 20.98 22.81 -9.72
C SER A 208 20.06 22.49 -8.54
N GLY A 209 19.60 21.24 -8.45
CA GLY A 209 18.66 20.76 -7.44
C GLY A 209 17.22 21.23 -7.62
N GLU A 210 16.92 22.06 -8.62
CA GLU A 210 15.57 22.55 -8.87
C GLU A 210 14.74 21.48 -9.59
N ARG A 211 13.47 21.38 -9.19
CA ARG A 211 12.43 20.56 -9.82
C ARG A 211 11.35 21.46 -10.40
N ILE A 212 10.85 21.12 -11.58
CA ILE A 212 9.84 21.91 -12.27
C ILE A 212 8.70 21.00 -12.69
N ILE A 213 7.46 21.41 -12.41
CA ILE A 213 6.28 20.75 -12.97
C ILE A 213 5.87 21.47 -14.24
N LEU A 214 5.76 20.72 -15.34
CA LEU A 214 5.23 21.18 -16.61
C LEU A 214 3.77 20.71 -16.74
N THR A 215 2.88 21.65 -17.02
CA THR A 215 1.45 21.38 -17.25
C THR A 215 0.85 22.43 -18.18
N SER A 216 -0.25 22.09 -18.86
CA SER A 216 -1.00 23.06 -19.68
C SER A 216 -1.84 24.04 -18.84
N GLU A 217 -2.09 23.73 -17.56
CA GLU A 217 -2.87 24.60 -16.67
C GLU A 217 -2.22 24.74 -15.28
N PRO A 218 -1.16 25.57 -15.12
CA PRO A 218 -0.45 25.70 -13.84
C PRO A 218 -1.35 26.05 -12.65
N SER A 219 -2.43 26.80 -12.89
CA SER A 219 -3.38 27.19 -11.85
C SER A 219 -4.26 26.05 -11.32
N SER A 220 -4.31 24.89 -11.99
CA SER A 220 -5.08 23.73 -11.50
C SER A 220 -4.32 22.89 -10.47
N LEU A 221 -3.01 23.13 -10.32
CA LEU A 221 -2.15 22.37 -9.44
C LEU A 221 -1.86 23.17 -8.15
N PRO A 222 -1.86 22.50 -6.98
CA PRO A 222 -1.54 23.16 -5.74
C PRO A 222 -0.05 23.47 -5.63
N ASN A 223 0.29 24.65 -5.09
CA ASN A 223 1.67 25.13 -4.96
C ASN A 223 2.57 24.25 -4.08
N TRP A 224 2.02 23.36 -3.25
CA TRP A 224 2.82 22.45 -2.43
C TRP A 224 3.41 21.29 -3.26
N LEU A 225 2.89 21.01 -4.46
CA LEU A 225 3.41 19.93 -5.30
C LEU A 225 4.84 20.23 -5.76
N SER A 226 5.13 21.48 -6.11
CA SER A 226 6.46 21.92 -6.53
C SER A 226 6.61 23.42 -6.37
N ASP A 227 7.83 23.86 -6.05
CA ASP A 227 8.18 25.27 -5.90
C ASP A 227 8.04 26.06 -7.22
N ARG A 228 8.12 25.37 -8.37
CA ARG A 228 7.99 25.98 -9.69
C ARG A 228 7.09 25.14 -10.61
N ILE A 229 5.89 25.66 -10.85
CA ILE A 229 4.93 25.12 -11.82
C ILE A 229 4.94 26.02 -13.05
N VAL A 230 5.19 25.42 -14.21
CA VAL A 230 5.47 26.10 -15.47
C VAL A 230 4.37 25.77 -16.47
N ASP A 231 3.89 26.80 -17.17
CA ASP A 231 2.97 26.65 -18.30
C ASP A 231 3.73 26.04 -19.48
N GLY A 232 3.45 24.76 -19.77
CA GLY A 232 4.08 24.02 -20.84
C GLY A 232 3.77 24.58 -22.23
N GLU A 233 2.64 25.27 -22.41
CA GLU A 233 2.30 25.91 -23.69
C GLU A 233 3.14 27.17 -23.95
N VAL A 234 3.73 27.73 -22.88
CA VAL A 234 4.68 28.85 -22.96
C VAL A 234 6.11 28.33 -23.06
N ALA A 235 6.49 27.36 -22.23
CA ALA A 235 7.86 26.86 -22.12
C ALA A 235 8.30 25.96 -23.29
N MET A 236 7.36 25.39 -24.05
CA MET A 236 7.62 24.48 -25.16
C MET A 236 6.86 24.88 -26.43
N ASP A 237 7.16 24.26 -27.57
CA ASP A 237 6.38 24.42 -28.79
C ASP A 237 4.90 24.06 -28.57
N THR A 238 4.64 23.02 -27.78
CA THR A 238 3.31 22.55 -27.35
C THR A 238 3.49 21.60 -26.16
N MET A 239 2.66 21.69 -25.13
CA MET A 239 2.73 20.75 -24.00
C MET A 239 2.42 19.31 -24.46
N PRO A 240 3.21 18.29 -24.06
CA PRO A 240 2.82 16.90 -24.33
C PRO A 240 1.52 16.56 -23.61
N ARG A 241 0.48 16.23 -24.37
CA ARG A 241 -0.69 15.54 -23.81
C ARG A 241 -0.26 14.14 -23.37
N LEU A 242 -0.27 13.90 -22.07
CA LEU A 242 -0.05 12.60 -21.48
C LEU A 242 -1.24 11.70 -21.81
N ILE A 243 -0.98 10.41 -22.02
CA ILE A 243 -2.04 9.45 -22.34
C ILE A 243 -2.15 8.52 -21.17
N ASP A 244 -3.40 8.25 -20.83
CA ASP A 244 -3.81 7.48 -19.67
C ASP A 244 -3.07 6.15 -19.57
N SER A 245 -2.75 5.52 -20.71
CA SER A 245 -1.96 4.29 -20.82
C SER A 245 -1.11 4.21 -22.09
N GLY A 246 -0.10 3.34 -22.10
CA GLY A 246 0.61 2.92 -23.31
C GLY A 246 1.67 3.88 -23.83
N THR A 247 2.32 4.65 -22.96
CA THR A 247 3.21 5.75 -23.35
C THR A 247 4.67 5.52 -22.97
N ALA A 248 5.58 5.89 -23.87
CA ALA A 248 6.99 6.11 -23.58
C ALA A 248 7.35 7.59 -23.81
N LEU A 249 8.05 8.20 -22.86
CA LEU A 249 8.56 9.57 -22.89
C LEU A 249 10.08 9.54 -22.90
N GLN A 250 10.69 10.40 -23.71
CA GLN A 250 12.15 10.56 -23.75
C GLN A 250 12.50 12.04 -23.69
N LEU A 251 13.42 12.41 -22.80
CA LEU A 251 14.05 13.71 -22.76
C LEU A 251 15.27 13.69 -23.68
N ILE A 252 15.36 14.60 -24.64
CA ILE A 252 16.38 14.59 -25.69
C ILE A 252 17.08 15.94 -25.71
N SER A 253 18.39 15.93 -25.59
CA SER A 253 19.24 17.12 -25.69
C SER A 253 19.35 17.64 -27.14
N PRO A 254 19.82 18.90 -27.37
CA PRO A 254 19.86 19.51 -28.69
C PRO A 254 20.73 18.76 -29.72
N ASN A 255 21.72 17.98 -29.24
CA ASN A 255 22.59 17.16 -30.10
C ASN A 255 21.98 15.78 -30.45
N GLY A 256 20.76 15.49 -29.97
CA GLY A 256 20.04 14.24 -30.21
C GLY A 256 20.32 13.12 -29.20
N THR A 257 21.09 13.37 -28.14
CA THR A 257 21.32 12.38 -27.07
C THR A 257 20.08 12.27 -26.18
N ILE A 258 19.59 11.05 -25.98
CA ILE A 258 18.53 10.73 -25.01
C ILE A 258 19.13 10.83 -23.61
N ILE A 259 18.51 11.62 -22.74
CA ILE A 259 19.01 11.95 -21.41
C ILE A 259 18.28 11.14 -20.34
N ASP A 260 16.97 10.92 -20.51
CA ASP A 260 16.17 10.10 -19.62
C ASP A 260 14.97 9.52 -20.38
N THR A 261 14.54 8.31 -20.00
CA THR A 261 13.38 7.63 -20.58
C THR A 261 12.44 7.13 -19.48
N LEU A 262 11.15 7.32 -19.70
CA LEU A 262 10.10 6.75 -18.87
C LEU A 262 9.09 5.99 -19.74
N VAL A 263 8.87 4.71 -19.44
CA VAL A 263 7.82 3.90 -20.07
C VAL A 263 6.83 3.46 -19.02
N TYR A 264 5.55 3.82 -19.18
CA TYR A 264 4.50 3.49 -18.20
C TYR A 264 3.25 2.89 -18.85
N ASP A 265 2.57 2.08 -18.05
CA ASP A 265 1.23 1.52 -18.27
C ASP A 265 1.06 0.83 -19.64
N GLY A 266 1.97 -0.11 -19.96
CA GLY A 266 1.95 -0.86 -21.23
C GLY A 266 2.56 -0.13 -22.43
N GLY A 267 3.33 0.94 -22.18
CA GLY A 267 4.10 1.65 -23.19
C GLY A 267 5.11 0.76 -23.94
N ASN A 268 5.60 1.25 -25.08
CA ASN A 268 6.58 0.51 -25.87
C ASN A 268 7.92 0.39 -25.14
N ALA A 269 8.11 -0.72 -24.44
CA ALA A 269 9.32 -1.07 -23.70
C ALA A 269 10.53 -1.42 -24.59
N GLU A 270 10.35 -1.58 -25.92
CA GLU A 270 11.46 -1.80 -26.86
C GLU A 270 12.14 -0.49 -27.31
N ILE A 271 11.81 0.65 -26.69
CA ILE A 271 12.40 1.95 -26.99
C ILE A 271 13.87 2.01 -26.52
N SER A 272 14.69 2.84 -27.19
CA SER A 272 16.09 3.04 -26.80
C SER A 272 16.20 3.68 -25.41
N GLU A 273 17.27 3.34 -24.67
CA GLU A 273 17.50 3.80 -23.30
C GLU A 273 16.36 3.46 -22.33
N TRP A 274 15.72 2.30 -22.48
CA TRP A 274 14.85 1.70 -21.46
C TRP A 274 15.14 0.21 -21.32
N ASN A 275 15.17 -0.28 -20.08
CA ASN A 275 15.54 -1.64 -19.71
C ASN A 275 14.39 -2.34 -18.99
N GLY A 276 13.79 -3.35 -19.64
CA GLY A 276 12.77 -4.18 -19.02
C GLY A 276 11.34 -3.70 -19.30
N PRO A 277 10.33 -4.16 -18.53
CA PRO A 277 8.93 -3.84 -18.77
C PRO A 277 8.62 -2.36 -18.51
N SER A 278 7.44 -1.91 -18.93
CA SER A 278 6.91 -0.60 -18.52
C SER A 278 6.52 -0.60 -17.04
N VAL A 279 6.60 0.55 -16.37
CA VAL A 279 6.05 0.76 -15.03
C VAL A 279 4.58 0.36 -14.99
N SER A 280 4.19 -0.46 -14.00
CA SER A 280 2.80 -0.92 -13.83
C SER A 280 2.40 -0.88 -12.36
N VAL A 281 1.26 -0.26 -12.06
CA VAL A 281 0.72 -0.18 -10.69
C VAL A 281 -0.57 -0.97 -10.60
N ARG A 282 -0.56 -2.07 -9.85
CA ARG A 282 -1.70 -2.98 -9.76
C ARG A 282 -2.84 -2.38 -8.92
N GLY A 283 -4.07 -2.50 -9.41
CA GLY A 283 -5.29 -2.26 -8.63
C GLY A 283 -5.61 -0.79 -8.28
N GLU A 284 -4.74 0.16 -8.60
CA GLU A 284 -4.92 1.58 -8.29
C GLU A 284 -5.85 2.28 -9.30
N GLY A 285 -5.77 1.95 -10.59
CA GLY A 285 -6.43 2.76 -11.63
C GLY A 285 -5.78 4.14 -11.80
N SER A 286 -5.91 4.73 -12.97
CA SER A 286 -5.04 5.83 -13.42
C SER A 286 -5.43 7.21 -12.87
N ALA A 287 -6.70 7.44 -12.52
CA ALA A 287 -7.20 8.77 -12.18
C ALA A 287 -6.56 9.35 -10.91
N GLY A 288 -5.76 10.41 -11.07
CA GLY A 288 -5.08 11.12 -9.98
C GLY A 288 -3.90 10.36 -9.38
N LEU A 289 -3.53 9.20 -9.95
CA LEU A 289 -2.35 8.44 -9.56
C LEU A 289 -1.10 9.17 -10.07
N VAL A 290 -0.15 9.37 -9.17
CA VAL A 290 1.16 9.96 -9.46
C VAL A 290 2.20 8.86 -9.37
N LEU A 291 2.87 8.60 -10.50
CA LEU A 291 4.06 7.76 -10.52
C LEU A 291 5.25 8.62 -10.10
N MET A 292 6.15 8.05 -9.31
CA MET A 292 7.28 8.75 -8.74
C MET A 292 8.53 7.89 -8.87
N ARG A 293 9.62 8.51 -9.34
CA ARG A 293 10.94 7.93 -9.33
C ARG A 293 11.47 7.96 -7.90
N GLY A 294 11.99 6.82 -7.45
CA GLY A 294 12.59 6.69 -6.14
C GLY A 294 11.58 6.83 -5.00
N ASP A 295 12.08 7.27 -3.86
CA ASP A 295 11.28 7.55 -2.66
C ASP A 295 10.60 8.93 -2.67
N GLY A 296 10.91 9.75 -3.70
CA GLY A 296 10.47 11.15 -3.81
C GLY A 296 11.25 12.14 -2.95
N CYS A 297 12.33 11.69 -2.32
CA CYS A 297 13.09 12.41 -1.33
C CYS A 297 14.55 12.57 -1.78
N THR A 298 15.42 11.63 -1.42
CA THR A 298 16.86 11.70 -1.74
C THR A 298 17.29 10.62 -2.72
N ASP A 299 16.54 9.53 -2.83
CA ASP A 299 16.87 8.45 -3.74
C ASP A 299 16.18 8.70 -5.08
N LEU A 300 16.98 8.82 -6.14
CA LEU A 300 16.53 9.01 -7.51
C LEU A 300 17.34 8.04 -8.39
N PRO A 301 17.07 6.74 -8.30
CA PRO A 301 17.77 5.75 -9.10
C PRO A 301 17.49 5.99 -10.58
N ASP A 302 18.51 5.75 -11.40
CA ASP A 302 18.47 5.96 -12.84
C ASP A 302 19.11 4.78 -13.56
N THR A 303 18.37 3.68 -13.57
CA THR A 303 18.70 2.45 -14.29
C THR A 303 17.95 2.35 -15.62
N ASP A 304 17.19 3.39 -15.95
CA ASP A 304 16.23 3.45 -17.06
C ASP A 304 15.31 2.24 -17.05
N SER A 305 14.76 1.89 -15.88
CA SER A 305 13.89 0.72 -15.73
C SER A 305 12.68 0.99 -14.87
N ALA A 306 11.69 0.09 -14.94
CA ALA A 306 10.50 0.20 -14.11
C ALA A 306 10.82 0.22 -12.61
N ALA A 307 11.89 -0.46 -12.19
CA ALA A 307 12.33 -0.52 -10.80
C ALA A 307 12.65 0.87 -10.21
N ASP A 308 13.06 1.83 -11.04
CA ASP A 308 13.32 3.19 -10.58
C ASP A 308 12.04 3.91 -10.12
N TRP A 309 10.87 3.44 -10.56
CA TRP A 309 9.55 4.04 -10.31
C TRP A 309 8.63 3.16 -9.44
N GLU A 310 9.03 1.92 -9.20
CA GLU A 310 8.29 0.90 -8.45
C GLU A 310 8.68 0.88 -6.97
N ILE A 311 8.93 2.06 -6.40
CA ILE A 311 9.27 2.26 -4.98
C ILE A 311 8.09 2.87 -4.22
N ARG A 312 7.53 3.97 -4.74
CA ARG A 312 6.41 4.68 -4.12
C ARG A 312 5.51 5.28 -5.18
N THR A 313 4.19 5.13 -4.99
CA THR A 313 3.18 5.89 -5.72
C THR A 313 2.26 6.57 -4.72
N PHE A 314 1.57 7.62 -5.16
CA PHE A 314 0.61 8.33 -4.33
C PHE A 314 -0.48 8.95 -5.20
N ARG A 315 -1.56 9.39 -4.56
CA ARG A 315 -2.62 10.14 -5.24
C ARG A 315 -2.47 11.63 -4.97
N VAL A 316 -2.73 12.44 -5.99
CA VAL A 316 -2.68 13.90 -5.87
C VAL A 316 -3.56 14.38 -4.70
N GLY A 317 -2.97 15.17 -3.80
CA GLY A 317 -3.57 15.52 -2.51
C GLY A 317 -2.91 14.86 -1.31
N ALA A 318 -2.19 13.75 -1.51
CA ALA A 318 -1.44 13.09 -0.45
C ALA A 318 -0.16 13.88 -0.09
N SER A 319 0.27 13.75 1.16
CA SER A 319 1.57 14.20 1.64
C SER A 319 2.73 13.46 0.93
N LEU A 320 3.90 14.10 1.01
CA LEU A 320 5.17 13.57 0.55
C LEU A 320 6.20 13.69 1.67
N PHE A 321 5.85 13.20 2.86
CA PHE A 321 6.79 13.17 3.97
C PHE A 321 7.90 12.18 3.67
N CYS A 322 9.12 12.56 4.00
CA CYS A 322 10.30 11.75 3.79
C CYS A 322 10.66 10.98 5.06
N ALA A 323 11.26 9.81 4.85
CA ALA A 323 12.00 9.09 5.87
C ALA A 323 13.04 10.02 6.53
N GLU A 324 13.08 10.03 7.85
CA GLU A 324 14.06 10.77 8.63
C GLU A 324 14.76 9.80 9.58
N GLY A 325 16.04 10.03 9.87
CA GLY A 325 16.75 9.21 10.85
C GLY A 325 16.13 9.31 12.25
N PRO A 326 16.33 8.31 13.13
CA PRO A 326 15.71 8.31 14.45
C PRO A 326 16.08 9.53 15.30
N ILE A 327 15.08 10.13 15.93
CA ILE A 327 15.20 11.26 16.86
C ILE A 327 15.77 10.73 18.19
N THR A 328 16.85 11.35 18.68
CA THR A 328 17.39 11.03 20.01
C THR A 328 16.68 11.89 21.06
N ALA A 329 16.05 11.25 22.05
CA ALA A 329 15.31 11.91 23.10
C ALA A 329 16.23 12.72 24.04
N GLU A 330 15.74 13.83 24.57
CA GLU A 330 16.46 14.61 25.59
C GLU A 330 16.38 13.92 26.96
N THR A 331 17.24 14.32 27.91
CA THR A 331 17.25 13.69 29.25
C THR A 331 16.01 13.96 30.09
N ALA A 332 15.17 14.92 29.69
CA ALA A 332 13.90 15.23 30.34
C ALA A 332 12.71 14.51 29.69
N ASP A 333 12.93 13.89 28.54
CA ASP A 333 11.90 13.18 27.80
C ASP A 333 11.65 11.80 28.44
N GLY A 334 10.46 11.26 28.22
CA GLY A 334 10.07 9.94 28.72
C GLY A 334 9.08 9.24 27.81
N VAL A 335 8.99 7.93 27.97
CA VAL A 335 8.01 7.08 27.28
C VAL A 335 7.49 6.01 28.24
N TRP A 336 6.19 5.72 28.15
CA TRP A 336 5.46 4.80 29.01
C TRP A 336 4.64 3.82 28.19
N ALA A 337 4.77 2.53 28.51
CA ALA A 337 4.02 1.48 27.85
C ALA A 337 2.60 1.40 28.41
N SER A 338 1.62 1.10 27.56
CA SER A 338 0.26 0.81 27.99
C SER A 338 -0.33 -0.31 27.14
N ILE A 339 -0.64 -1.43 27.79
CA ILE A 339 -1.07 -2.66 27.11
C ILE A 339 -2.51 -2.95 27.52
N GLY A 340 -3.43 -2.91 26.55
CA GLY A 340 -4.82 -3.29 26.75
C GLY A 340 -5.00 -4.80 26.81
N PRO A 341 -6.09 -5.31 27.43
CA PRO A 341 -7.25 -4.55 27.90
C PRO A 341 -7.12 -3.97 29.32
N GLU A 342 -6.16 -4.40 30.12
CA GLU A 342 -6.06 -3.99 31.52
C GLU A 342 -5.43 -2.59 31.69
N GLY A 343 -6.19 -1.63 32.22
CA GLY A 343 -5.67 -0.33 32.66
C GLY A 343 -5.58 0.76 31.57
N ALA A 344 -5.50 0.38 30.30
CA ALA A 344 -5.30 1.30 29.17
C ALA A 344 -6.32 2.46 29.10
N LEU A 345 -7.61 2.21 29.40
CA LEU A 345 -8.62 3.28 29.45
C LEU A 345 -8.29 4.32 30.54
N GLY A 346 -7.87 3.85 31.72
CA GLY A 346 -7.53 4.72 32.85
C GLY A 346 -6.30 5.58 32.56
N ASP A 347 -5.30 5.01 31.91
CA ASP A 347 -4.08 5.70 31.48
C ASP A 347 -4.41 6.85 30.51
N LEU A 348 -5.20 6.56 29.47
CA LEU A 348 -5.60 7.55 28.46
C LEU A 348 -6.44 8.68 29.07
N ILE A 349 -7.42 8.35 29.93
CA ILE A 349 -8.22 9.36 30.62
C ILE A 349 -7.33 10.26 31.48
N GLY A 350 -6.39 9.66 32.23
CA GLY A 350 -5.47 10.39 33.09
C GLY A 350 -4.60 11.35 32.30
N TRP A 351 -4.04 10.88 31.19
CA TRP A 351 -3.23 11.68 30.29
C TRP A 351 -4.00 12.83 29.63
N ILE A 352 -5.23 12.60 29.15
CA ILE A 352 -6.12 13.66 28.63
C ILE A 352 -6.50 14.67 29.73
N ASP A 353 -6.75 14.21 30.95
CA ASP A 353 -7.04 15.09 32.08
C ASP A 353 -5.85 15.99 32.48
N GLY A 354 -4.63 15.60 32.11
CA GLY A 354 -3.42 16.40 32.27
C GLY A 354 -3.24 17.54 31.25
N ALA A 355 -4.01 17.56 30.15
CA ALA A 355 -3.87 18.60 29.11
C ALA A 355 -4.19 20.01 29.64
N GLU A 356 -3.32 20.97 29.30
CA GLU A 356 -3.37 22.37 29.78
C GLU A 356 -3.68 23.40 28.68
N THR A 357 -3.29 23.16 27.43
CA THR A 357 -3.29 24.13 26.33
C THR A 357 -3.96 23.60 25.07
N SER A 358 -3.56 22.42 24.56
CA SER A 358 -4.13 21.86 23.35
C SER A 358 -4.22 20.33 23.38
N LEU A 359 -5.17 19.78 22.61
CA LEU A 359 -5.34 18.36 22.39
C LEU A 359 -5.77 18.10 20.94
N HIS A 360 -4.92 17.45 20.16
CA HIS A 360 -5.21 17.03 18.78
C HIS A 360 -5.41 15.52 18.75
N ILE A 361 -6.44 15.02 18.08
CA ILE A 361 -6.78 13.58 18.08
C ILE A 361 -7.15 13.14 16.66
N HIS A 362 -6.48 12.10 16.15
CA HIS A 362 -6.84 11.43 14.90
C HIS A 362 -7.24 10.00 15.23
N ILE A 363 -8.48 9.64 14.89
CA ILE A 363 -9.02 8.33 15.28
C ILE A 363 -10.03 7.79 14.26
N TYR A 364 -9.86 6.52 13.89
CA TYR A 364 -10.78 5.83 12.96
C TYR A 364 -12.18 5.65 13.57
N GLU A 365 -12.25 5.03 14.76
CA GLU A 365 -13.51 4.88 15.52
C GLU A 365 -13.45 5.57 16.88
N PHE A 366 -14.41 6.47 17.12
CA PHE A 366 -14.57 7.24 18.34
C PHE A 366 -15.96 7.02 18.97
N LEU A 367 -16.00 6.11 19.94
CA LEU A 367 -17.25 5.60 20.53
C LEU A 367 -17.22 5.54 22.06
N SER A 368 -16.07 5.80 22.70
CA SER A 368 -15.92 5.71 24.15
C SER A 368 -16.60 6.89 24.87
N PRO A 369 -17.61 6.64 25.72
CA PRO A 369 -18.21 7.69 26.54
C PRO A 369 -17.22 8.27 27.54
N ASP A 370 -16.40 7.43 28.18
CA ASP A 370 -15.42 7.86 29.17
C ASP A 370 -14.38 8.82 28.58
N VAL A 371 -13.84 8.51 27.40
CA VAL A 371 -12.91 9.40 26.69
C VAL A 371 -13.62 10.69 26.25
N THR A 372 -14.86 10.61 25.76
CA THR A 372 -15.64 11.82 25.41
C THR A 372 -15.83 12.74 26.61
N HIS A 373 -16.15 12.18 27.78
CA HIS A 373 -16.27 12.96 29.03
C HIS A 373 -14.92 13.52 29.49
N ALA A 374 -13.79 12.85 29.22
CA ALA A 374 -12.45 13.38 29.50
C ALA A 374 -12.14 14.60 28.64
N ILE A 375 -12.42 14.53 27.33
CA ILE A 375 -12.25 15.66 26.41
C ILE A 375 -13.17 16.82 26.78
N LEU A 376 -14.43 16.56 27.16
CA LEU A 376 -15.34 17.60 27.66
C LEU A 376 -14.79 18.31 28.90
N ARG A 377 -14.10 17.60 29.80
CA ARG A 377 -13.40 18.22 30.95
C ARG A 377 -12.24 19.09 30.48
N ALA A 378 -11.46 18.66 29.48
CA ALA A 378 -10.39 19.47 28.90
C ALA A 378 -10.90 20.78 28.30
N ILE A 379 -11.96 20.71 27.49
CA ILE A 379 -12.62 21.90 26.92
C ILE A 379 -13.12 22.84 28.03
N GLN A 380 -13.73 22.30 29.09
CA GLN A 380 -14.17 23.11 30.24
C GLN A 380 -13.02 23.80 30.99
N ARG A 381 -11.81 23.22 30.96
CA ARG A 381 -10.59 23.84 31.51
C ARG A 381 -10.01 24.91 30.57
N GLY A 382 -10.48 25.00 29.33
CA GLY A 382 -10.02 25.94 28.31
C GLY A 382 -8.91 25.40 27.40
N VAL A 383 -8.77 24.08 27.29
CA VAL A 383 -7.88 23.42 26.32
C VAL A 383 -8.50 23.53 24.92
N ASP A 384 -7.70 23.93 23.94
CA ASP A 384 -8.09 23.94 22.53
C ASP A 384 -8.08 22.52 21.97
N VAL A 385 -9.23 22.02 21.50
CA VAL A 385 -9.37 20.61 21.07
C VAL A 385 -9.68 20.53 19.59
N THR A 386 -8.85 19.78 18.85
CA THR A 386 -9.09 19.38 17.45
C THR A 386 -9.24 17.87 17.39
N ILE A 387 -10.26 17.37 16.68
CA ILE A 387 -10.44 15.94 16.45
C ILE A 387 -10.78 15.66 14.99
N LEU A 388 -10.01 14.79 14.35
CA LEU A 388 -10.22 14.31 12.99
C LEU A 388 -10.71 12.86 13.01
N LEU A 389 -11.89 12.64 12.44
CA LEU A 389 -12.60 11.35 12.45
C LEU A 389 -12.76 10.79 11.02
N GLU A 390 -12.84 9.46 10.91
CA GLU A 390 -13.26 8.82 9.67
C GLU A 390 -14.79 8.92 9.49
N GLU A 391 -15.24 9.35 8.31
CA GLU A 391 -16.68 9.39 7.98
C GLU A 391 -17.21 8.00 7.59
N GLY A 392 -16.45 7.28 6.77
CA GLY A 392 -16.80 6.00 6.16
C GLY A 392 -16.33 4.78 6.96
N ILE A 393 -16.56 4.76 8.27
CA ILE A 393 -16.21 3.58 9.08
C ILE A 393 -16.94 2.32 8.58
N LEU A 394 -16.21 1.21 8.47
CA LEU A 394 -16.74 -0.06 7.97
C LEU A 394 -17.44 -0.84 9.09
N ASP A 395 -18.56 -0.29 9.57
CA ASP A 395 -19.39 -0.91 10.60
C ASP A 395 -20.89 -0.68 10.28
N SER A 396 -21.77 -1.19 11.13
CA SER A 396 -23.20 -0.94 11.12
C SER A 396 -23.53 0.55 11.16
N ASN A 397 -24.63 0.92 10.51
CA ASN A 397 -25.13 2.30 10.51
C ASN A 397 -25.31 2.86 11.93
N SER A 398 -25.71 2.04 12.90
CA SER A 398 -25.82 2.46 14.31
C SER A 398 -24.51 2.93 14.92
N VAL A 399 -23.39 2.32 14.54
CA VAL A 399 -22.07 2.71 15.03
C VAL A 399 -21.65 4.06 14.43
N GLY A 400 -21.85 4.25 13.12
CA GLY A 400 -21.62 5.55 12.46
C GLY A 400 -22.46 6.68 13.06
N GLU A 401 -23.75 6.42 13.34
CA GLU A 401 -24.63 7.38 14.00
C GLU A 401 -24.22 7.67 15.46
N SER A 402 -23.67 6.68 16.16
CA SER A 402 -23.12 6.89 17.51
C SER A 402 -21.87 7.79 17.46
N GLN A 403 -20.93 7.53 16.54
CA GLN A 403 -19.75 8.36 16.35
C GLN A 403 -20.12 9.82 16.05
N LYS A 404 -21.09 10.06 15.17
CA LYS A 404 -21.66 11.41 14.93
C LYS A 404 -22.23 12.04 16.20
N GLY A 405 -22.82 11.24 17.09
CA GLY A 405 -23.31 11.70 18.38
C GLY A 405 -22.21 12.20 19.31
N HIS A 406 -21.16 11.39 19.48
CA HIS A 406 -19.98 11.77 20.26
C HIS A 406 -19.32 13.02 19.69
N ALA A 407 -19.11 13.06 18.37
CA ALA A 407 -18.57 14.19 17.63
C ALA A 407 -19.40 15.47 17.81
N ASN A 408 -20.73 15.38 17.67
CA ASN A 408 -21.62 16.53 17.82
C ASN A 408 -21.58 17.11 19.24
N VAL A 409 -21.49 16.27 20.27
CA VAL A 409 -21.39 16.75 21.66
C VAL A 409 -20.07 17.50 21.90
N LEU A 410 -18.96 17.04 21.32
CA LEU A 410 -17.68 17.75 21.41
C LEU A 410 -17.73 19.06 20.60
N HIS A 411 -18.32 19.04 19.40
CA HIS A 411 -18.52 20.24 18.59
C HIS A 411 -19.36 21.30 19.32
N ASP A 412 -20.49 20.91 19.91
CA ASP A 412 -21.36 21.80 20.68
C ASP A 412 -20.67 22.35 21.94
N ALA A 413 -19.69 21.62 22.48
CA ALA A 413 -18.87 22.07 23.59
C ALA A 413 -17.75 23.05 23.17
N GLY A 414 -17.41 23.11 21.89
CA GLY A 414 -16.43 24.03 21.32
C GLY A 414 -15.17 23.38 20.73
N ALA A 415 -15.15 22.06 20.52
CA ALA A 415 -14.05 21.41 19.80
C ALA A 415 -14.14 21.65 18.28
N ASP A 416 -12.98 21.75 17.64
CA ASP A 416 -12.83 21.73 16.19
C ASP A 416 -12.89 20.28 15.70
N VAL A 417 -14.11 19.84 15.36
CA VAL A 417 -14.38 18.50 14.85
C VAL A 417 -14.27 18.49 13.32
N LEU A 418 -13.41 17.64 12.80
CA LEU A 418 -13.11 17.44 11.38
C LEU A 418 -13.41 16.00 10.97
N TRP A 419 -13.67 15.80 9.69
CA TRP A 419 -13.94 14.50 9.09
C TRP A 419 -13.06 14.29 7.87
N MET A 420 -12.35 13.16 7.82
CA MET A 420 -11.86 12.65 6.54
C MET A 420 -13.06 12.09 5.78
N VAL A 421 -13.23 12.51 4.53
CA VAL A 421 -14.36 12.16 3.67
C VAL A 421 -13.85 11.79 2.29
N ASP A 422 -14.58 10.93 1.58
CA ASP A 422 -14.34 10.71 0.16
C ASP A 422 -14.75 11.96 -0.65
N PRO A 423 -13.82 12.66 -1.33
CA PRO A 423 -14.13 13.85 -2.11
C PRO A 423 -14.90 13.48 -3.39
N ASN A 424 -16.16 13.93 -3.49
CA ASN A 424 -16.98 13.77 -4.71
C ASN A 424 -16.21 14.13 -6.00
N GLY A 425 -16.09 13.17 -6.92
CA GLY A 425 -15.48 13.38 -8.25
C GLY A 425 -13.95 13.41 -8.27
N MET A 426 -13.31 13.12 -7.14
CA MET A 426 -11.88 12.85 -7.05
C MET A 426 -11.66 11.44 -6.53
N SER A 427 -10.51 10.84 -6.86
CA SER A 427 -10.03 9.72 -6.07
C SER A 427 -9.42 10.28 -4.78
N SER A 428 -9.90 9.83 -3.62
CA SER A 428 -9.38 10.26 -2.33
C SER A 428 -7.88 9.96 -2.20
N PRO A 429 -7.05 10.89 -1.67
CA PRO A 429 -5.63 10.63 -1.42
C PRO A 429 -5.37 9.46 -0.47
N TYR A 430 -6.28 9.26 0.48
CA TYR A 430 -6.28 8.15 1.43
C TYR A 430 -7.64 7.45 1.38
N THR A 431 -7.64 6.13 1.50
CA THR A 431 -8.89 5.35 1.57
C THR A 431 -9.59 5.59 2.90
N TYR A 432 -8.84 5.64 4.00
CA TYR A 432 -9.34 5.93 5.34
C TYR A 432 -8.31 6.71 6.17
N ILE A 433 -8.79 7.48 7.16
CA ILE A 433 -7.99 7.84 8.33
C ILE A 433 -8.03 6.71 9.34
N HIS A 434 -7.08 5.79 9.21
CA HIS A 434 -6.98 4.64 10.11
C HIS A 434 -6.01 4.88 11.29
N SER A 435 -5.58 6.13 11.47
CA SER A 435 -4.71 6.55 12.56
C SER A 435 -5.39 6.44 13.93
N LYS A 436 -4.58 6.21 14.97
CA LYS A 436 -4.97 6.16 16.38
C LYS A 436 -3.89 6.88 17.19
N ILE A 437 -3.93 8.21 17.12
CA ILE A 437 -2.90 9.09 17.68
C ILE A 437 -3.55 10.31 18.33
N ALA A 438 -2.94 10.80 19.41
CA ALA A 438 -3.28 12.08 20.01
C ALA A 438 -2.03 12.85 20.43
N ILE A 439 -2.06 14.18 20.32
CA ILE A 439 -0.99 15.09 20.77
C ILE A 439 -1.53 16.02 21.85
N ARG A 440 -0.83 16.09 22.98
CA ARG A 440 -1.16 16.94 24.13
C ARG A 440 -0.12 18.06 24.25
N ASP A 441 -0.58 19.30 24.28
CA ASP A 441 0.24 20.49 24.60
C ASP A 441 1.50 20.67 23.72
N ASN A 442 1.51 20.06 22.52
CA ASN A 442 2.66 19.99 21.62
C ASN A 442 3.93 19.42 22.26
N SER A 443 3.79 18.61 23.32
CA SER A 443 4.88 17.94 24.01
C SER A 443 4.62 16.47 24.31
N GLY A 444 3.35 16.09 24.44
CA GLY A 444 2.94 14.72 24.68
C GLY A 444 2.38 14.06 23.42
N ALA A 445 2.60 12.77 23.24
CA ALA A 445 1.94 11.95 22.22
C ALA A 445 1.39 10.65 22.81
N TRP A 446 0.20 10.24 22.37
CA TRP A 446 -0.36 8.90 22.57
C TRP A 446 -0.49 8.22 21.22
N ILE A 447 0.00 6.99 21.07
CA ILE A 447 -0.08 6.19 19.84
C ILE A 447 -0.58 4.80 20.22
N SER A 448 -1.49 4.23 19.42
CA SER A 448 -2.14 2.95 19.74
C SER A 448 -2.42 2.08 18.51
N SER A 449 -2.51 0.77 18.74
CA SER A 449 -3.11 -0.19 17.80
C SER A 449 -4.64 -0.23 17.87
N GLY A 450 -5.21 0.36 18.92
CA GLY A 450 -6.62 0.33 19.31
C GLY A 450 -7.41 1.59 19.02
N ASN A 451 -8.71 1.42 18.81
CA ASN A 451 -9.65 2.53 18.63
C ASN A 451 -10.09 3.12 19.97
N MET A 452 -10.71 4.31 19.96
CA MET A 452 -11.31 4.89 21.17
C MET A 452 -12.73 4.33 21.38
N LYS A 453 -12.84 3.03 21.66
CA LYS A 453 -14.08 2.29 21.88
C LYS A 453 -13.93 1.19 22.94
N ASP A 454 -15.03 0.72 23.51
CA ASP A 454 -15.02 -0.22 24.65
C ASP A 454 -14.29 -1.54 24.36
N SER A 455 -14.30 -2.06 23.12
CA SER A 455 -13.54 -3.29 22.83
C SER A 455 -12.03 -3.09 22.89
N SER A 456 -11.54 -1.86 22.74
CA SER A 456 -10.13 -1.49 22.70
C SER A 456 -9.67 -0.89 24.03
N LEU A 457 -10.53 -0.07 24.62
CA LEU A 457 -10.35 0.58 25.91
C LEU A 457 -11.50 0.18 26.85
N PRO A 458 -11.58 -1.10 27.26
CA PRO A 458 -12.66 -1.55 28.13
C PRO A 458 -12.58 -0.90 29.51
N PRO A 459 -13.73 -0.66 30.16
CA PRO A 459 -13.77 -0.34 31.58
C PRO A 459 -13.05 -1.39 32.43
N ALA A 460 -12.54 -0.97 33.59
CA ALA A 460 -11.79 -1.86 34.46
C ALA A 460 -12.61 -3.11 34.88
N GLY A 461 -12.11 -4.30 34.51
CA GLY A 461 -12.74 -5.59 34.81
C GLY A 461 -13.61 -6.16 33.69
N ASP A 462 -13.84 -5.39 32.62
CA ASP A 462 -14.48 -5.89 31.40
C ASP A 462 -13.43 -6.49 30.45
N SER A 463 -13.88 -7.41 29.59
CA SER A 463 -13.02 -8.02 28.57
C SER A 463 -12.81 -7.08 27.38
N GLY A 464 -11.63 -7.11 26.77
CA GLY A 464 -11.36 -6.36 25.53
C GLY A 464 -10.31 -7.01 24.66
N ASN A 465 -9.85 -6.29 23.65
CA ASN A 465 -8.83 -6.75 22.73
C ASN A 465 -7.44 -6.66 23.38
N ARG A 466 -6.54 -7.55 22.97
CA ARG A 466 -5.10 -7.32 23.17
C ARG A 466 -4.63 -6.25 22.20
N GLU A 467 -4.14 -5.14 22.74
CA GLU A 467 -3.69 -3.96 21.99
C GLU A 467 -2.48 -3.32 22.66
N TRP A 468 -1.60 -2.73 21.86
CA TRP A 468 -0.45 -1.99 22.36
C TRP A 468 -0.65 -0.50 22.13
N SER A 469 -0.36 0.27 23.18
CA SER A 469 -0.32 1.73 23.15
C SER A 469 0.92 2.20 23.89
N LEU A 470 1.28 3.46 23.67
CA LEU A 470 2.31 4.13 24.45
C LEU A 470 1.99 5.61 24.62
N PHE A 471 2.63 6.21 25.61
CA PHE A 471 2.65 7.65 25.85
C PHE A 471 4.08 8.15 25.77
N ILE A 472 4.32 9.28 25.11
CA ILE A 472 5.63 9.92 25.00
C ILE A 472 5.47 11.35 25.51
N GLU A 473 6.41 11.80 26.33
CA GLU A 473 6.59 13.22 26.64
C GLU A 473 7.95 13.65 26.05
N SER A 474 7.90 14.28 24.89
CA SER A 474 9.05 14.83 24.18
C SER A 474 8.57 15.92 23.21
N PRO A 475 8.90 17.20 23.44
CA PRO A 475 8.55 18.29 22.53
C PRO A 475 9.04 18.08 21.09
N THR A 476 10.21 17.45 20.92
CA THR A 476 10.80 17.21 19.60
C THR A 476 10.01 16.16 18.82
N ILE A 477 9.66 15.03 19.46
CA ILE A 477 8.88 13.97 18.82
C ILE A 477 7.44 14.44 18.58
N ALA A 478 6.83 15.09 19.57
CA ALA A 478 5.46 15.61 19.45
C ALA A 478 5.35 16.68 18.34
N ALA A 479 6.36 17.54 18.17
CA ALA A 479 6.38 18.52 17.08
C ALA A 479 6.40 17.84 15.69
N LYS A 480 7.14 16.73 15.54
CA LYS A 480 7.17 15.99 14.27
C LYS A 480 5.82 15.36 13.94
N LEU A 481 5.20 14.71 14.92
CA LEU A 481 3.87 14.11 14.75
C LEU A 481 2.80 15.19 14.52
N SER A 482 2.90 16.33 15.22
CA SER A 482 1.99 17.47 15.03
C SER A 482 2.12 18.11 13.65
N GLU A 483 3.33 18.18 13.07
CA GLU A 483 3.53 18.60 11.68
C GLU A 483 2.70 17.75 10.72
N TRP A 484 2.78 16.43 10.84
CA TRP A 484 2.00 15.50 10.01
C TRP A 484 0.50 15.61 10.26
N MET A 485 0.07 15.65 11.52
CA MET A 485 -1.35 15.79 11.84
C MET A 485 -1.94 17.10 11.30
N SER A 486 -1.16 18.19 11.33
CA SER A 486 -1.61 19.50 10.82
C SER A 486 -1.85 19.51 9.31
N TRP A 487 -1.20 18.61 8.55
CA TRP A 487 -1.45 18.42 7.12
C TRP A 487 -2.85 17.86 6.89
N ASP A 488 -3.23 16.82 7.63
CA ASP A 488 -4.52 16.16 7.49
C ASP A 488 -5.66 17.02 8.10
N GLU A 489 -5.37 17.86 9.11
CA GLU A 489 -6.32 18.81 9.72
C GLU A 489 -6.62 20.04 8.83
N ASN A 490 -5.81 20.29 7.80
CA ASN A 490 -5.98 21.45 6.93
C ASN A 490 -7.25 21.30 6.05
N THR A 491 -8.26 22.14 6.31
CA THR A 491 -9.53 22.13 5.55
C THR A 491 -9.43 22.65 4.12
N ASP A 492 -8.27 23.18 3.70
CA ASP A 492 -8.00 23.43 2.28
C ASP A 492 -7.78 22.11 1.51
N GLN A 493 -7.46 21.01 2.22
CA GLN A 493 -7.47 19.67 1.67
C GLN A 493 -8.92 19.23 1.37
N ARG A 494 -9.14 18.69 0.17
CA ARG A 494 -10.49 18.35 -0.30
C ARG A 494 -11.11 17.13 0.39
N TYR A 495 -10.28 16.29 0.98
CA TYR A 495 -10.68 15.11 1.75
C TYR A 495 -10.93 15.43 3.23
N THR A 496 -10.73 16.66 3.70
CA THR A 496 -11.01 17.05 5.10
C THR A 496 -12.15 18.06 5.14
N LYS A 497 -13.21 17.75 5.92
CA LYS A 497 -14.36 18.64 6.08
C LYS A 497 -14.68 18.94 7.54
N PRO A 498 -14.99 20.19 7.89
CA PRO A 498 -15.49 20.51 9.22
C PRO A 498 -16.86 19.87 9.47
N HIS A 499 -17.09 19.47 10.70
CA HIS A 499 -18.38 18.99 11.18
C HIS A 499 -19.46 20.06 10.96
N GLY A 500 -20.68 19.62 10.67
CA GLY A 500 -21.79 20.52 10.42
C GLY A 500 -23.10 19.76 10.23
N SER A 501 -24.10 20.43 9.65
CA SER A 501 -25.47 19.89 9.54
C SER A 501 -25.61 18.58 8.76
N TRP A 502 -24.56 18.17 8.03
CA TRP A 502 -24.51 16.94 7.25
C TRP A 502 -24.05 15.73 8.07
N ALA A 503 -23.39 15.94 9.21
CA ALA A 503 -22.81 14.92 10.08
C ALA A 503 -23.48 14.87 11.47
N LEU A 504 -24.75 15.28 11.57
CA LEU A 504 -25.49 15.28 12.83
C LEU A 504 -25.93 13.85 13.21
N PRO A 505 -26.01 13.54 14.52
CA PRO A 505 -26.59 12.28 14.99
C PRO A 505 -28.11 12.22 14.77
N PRO A 506 -28.73 11.04 14.99
CA PRO A 506 -30.18 10.89 14.93
C PRO A 506 -30.88 11.74 15.99
N ASP A 507 -32.10 12.18 15.69
CA ASP A 507 -32.94 12.95 16.61
C ASP A 507 -33.09 12.24 17.97
N GLY A 508 -32.71 12.93 19.04
CA GLY A 508 -32.84 12.43 20.41
C GLY A 508 -31.71 11.51 20.87
N TRP A 509 -30.61 11.38 20.13
CA TRP A 509 -29.39 10.75 20.62
C TRP A 509 -28.86 11.47 21.88
N ILE A 510 -28.34 10.71 22.84
CA ILE A 510 -27.81 11.22 24.12
C ILE A 510 -26.49 10.52 24.41
N LEU A 511 -25.48 11.30 24.79
CA LEU A 511 -24.18 10.77 25.23
C LEU A 511 -24.35 9.85 26.45
N PRO A 512 -23.86 8.60 26.40
CA PRO A 512 -23.88 7.71 27.55
C PRO A 512 -23.11 8.26 28.76
N SER A 513 -23.45 7.76 29.94
CA SER A 513 -22.73 8.12 31.18
C SER A 513 -21.37 7.41 31.23
N PRO A 514 -20.33 8.05 31.80
CA PRO A 514 -19.04 7.41 31.97
C PRO A 514 -19.15 6.25 32.98
N THR A 515 -18.30 5.24 32.81
CA THR A 515 -18.27 4.03 33.65
C THR A 515 -17.67 4.28 35.03
N GLY A 516 -16.92 5.37 35.21
CA GLY A 516 -16.26 5.71 36.46
C GLY A 516 -14.93 4.97 36.64
N THR A 517 -14.30 4.57 35.53
CA THR A 517 -12.96 3.98 35.49
C THR A 517 -11.95 4.87 36.22
N ALA A 518 -11.13 4.28 37.08
CA ALA A 518 -10.08 4.99 37.78
C ALA A 518 -9.00 5.41 36.78
N SER A 519 -8.63 6.70 36.79
CA SER A 519 -7.62 7.26 35.90
C SER A 519 -6.34 7.64 36.64
N GLY A 520 -5.21 7.52 35.95
CA GLY A 520 -3.90 7.97 36.41
C GLY A 520 -3.08 8.35 35.18
N ASP A 521 -2.44 9.52 35.21
CA ASP A 521 -1.58 9.96 34.11
C ASP A 521 -0.24 9.20 34.22
N PRO A 522 0.10 8.33 33.24
CA PRO A 522 1.34 7.55 33.28
C PRO A 522 2.58 8.45 33.24
N SER A 523 2.50 9.63 32.62
CA SER A 523 3.63 10.56 32.54
C SER A 523 4.06 11.16 33.89
N LEU A 524 3.30 10.90 34.96
CA LEU A 524 3.64 11.31 36.33
C LEU A 524 4.50 10.27 37.07
N THR A 525 4.79 9.12 36.47
CA THR A 525 5.74 8.13 36.98
C THR A 525 7.09 8.23 36.29
N ASP A 526 8.08 7.46 36.76
CA ASP A 526 9.35 7.33 36.05
C ASP A 526 9.11 6.74 34.65
N SER A 527 9.90 7.18 33.67
CA SER A 527 9.88 6.65 32.29
C SER A 527 10.24 5.17 32.28
N ASP A 528 9.60 4.41 31.39
CA ASP A 528 9.89 2.99 31.17
C ASP A 528 11.14 2.78 30.31
N ALA A 529 11.48 3.73 29.44
CA ALA A 529 12.73 3.69 28.67
C ALA A 529 13.91 4.37 29.38
N SER A 530 15.13 4.01 28.96
CA SER A 530 16.36 4.62 29.44
C SER A 530 16.55 6.07 28.96
N LEU A 531 17.42 6.82 29.65
CA LEU A 531 17.73 8.20 29.28
C LEU A 531 18.40 8.28 27.91
N GLY A 532 17.80 9.05 27.00
CA GLY A 532 18.33 9.24 25.65
C GLY A 532 17.95 8.13 24.68
N PHE A 533 16.84 7.44 24.92
CA PHE A 533 16.23 6.53 23.95
C PHE A 533 16.08 7.20 22.57
N ARG A 534 16.05 6.38 21.52
CA ARG A 534 15.81 6.87 20.15
C ARG A 534 14.42 6.48 19.70
N ALA A 535 13.78 7.37 18.96
CA ALA A 535 12.45 7.16 18.43
C ALA A 535 12.39 7.49 16.95
N LEU A 536 11.73 6.64 16.16
CA LEU A 536 11.52 6.84 14.74
C LEU A 536 10.03 6.92 14.45
N PRO A 537 9.47 8.14 14.25
CA PRO A 537 8.09 8.33 13.86
C PRO A 537 7.78 7.70 12.50
N ILE A 538 6.61 7.07 12.39
CA ILE A 538 6.15 6.34 11.21
C ILE A 538 4.78 6.85 10.76
N VAL A 539 4.60 7.09 9.46
CA VAL A 539 3.33 7.47 8.86
C VAL A 539 3.15 6.77 7.50
N CYS A 540 1.99 6.12 7.30
CA CYS A 540 1.64 5.51 6.00
C CYS A 540 0.78 6.44 5.17
N PRO A 541 0.93 6.43 3.84
CA PRO A 541 1.82 5.58 3.04
C PRO A 541 3.22 6.18 2.81
N ASP A 542 3.62 7.18 3.61
CA ASP A 542 4.78 7.98 3.29
C ASP A 542 6.13 7.29 3.53
N ASN A 543 6.43 6.92 4.77
CA ASN A 543 7.70 6.27 5.12
C ASN A 543 7.52 4.85 5.65
N CYS A 544 6.30 4.46 6.06
CA CYS A 544 6.12 3.27 6.89
C CYS A 544 6.62 1.96 6.27
N LEU A 545 6.35 1.71 4.98
CA LEU A 545 6.77 0.47 4.34
C LEU A 545 8.30 0.35 4.29
N ALA A 546 8.97 1.43 3.88
CA ALA A 546 10.43 1.47 3.77
C ALA A 546 11.10 1.32 5.14
N GLU A 547 10.60 2.03 6.15
CA GLU A 547 11.19 1.99 7.50
C GLU A 547 10.96 0.66 8.21
N ILE A 548 9.78 0.05 8.06
CA ILE A 548 9.48 -1.27 8.65
C ILE A 548 10.35 -2.35 7.98
N ILE A 549 10.43 -2.37 6.64
CA ILE A 549 11.32 -3.29 5.91
C ILE A 549 12.79 -3.04 6.28
N GLY A 550 13.20 -1.77 6.39
CA GLY A 550 14.54 -1.39 6.84
C GLY A 550 14.87 -1.99 8.20
N ALA A 551 13.99 -1.82 9.18
CA ALA A 551 14.16 -2.38 10.51
C ALA A 551 14.21 -3.92 10.52
N ILE A 552 13.34 -4.60 9.76
CA ILE A 552 13.37 -6.07 9.60
C ILE A 552 14.67 -6.53 8.94
N ASN A 553 15.20 -5.78 7.98
CA ASN A 553 16.46 -6.11 7.32
C ASN A 553 17.68 -5.91 8.23
N GLU A 554 17.57 -5.05 9.24
CA GLU A 554 18.62 -4.80 10.23
C GLU A 554 18.60 -5.78 11.41
N SER A 555 17.53 -6.57 11.62
CA SER A 555 17.44 -7.53 12.73
C SER A 555 18.54 -8.61 12.69
N GLU A 556 19.11 -8.94 13.85
CA GLU A 556 20.23 -9.87 13.98
C GLU A 556 19.91 -11.15 14.76
N GLU A 557 19.01 -11.11 15.76
CA GLU A 557 18.76 -12.20 16.70
C GLU A 557 17.31 -12.66 16.72
N THR A 558 16.35 -11.76 16.95
CA THR A 558 14.93 -12.09 17.13
C THR A 558 14.01 -11.11 16.40
N LEU A 559 12.91 -11.64 15.88
CA LEU A 559 11.85 -10.86 15.26
C LEU A 559 10.49 -11.39 15.71
N TYR A 560 9.81 -10.64 16.57
CA TYR A 560 8.47 -10.98 17.06
C TYR A 560 7.43 -10.05 16.45
N ILE A 561 6.42 -10.61 15.81
CA ILE A 561 5.36 -9.85 15.15
C ILE A 561 4.03 -10.23 15.78
N SER A 562 3.27 -9.24 16.19
CA SER A 562 1.96 -9.38 16.82
C SER A 562 0.96 -8.60 15.98
N ALA A 563 0.23 -9.30 15.12
CA ALA A 563 -0.59 -8.71 14.08
C ALA A 563 -2.02 -9.22 14.12
N GLN A 564 -2.98 -8.32 13.87
CA GLN A 564 -4.38 -8.69 13.67
C GLN A 564 -4.54 -9.60 12.44
N TYR A 565 -3.82 -9.31 11.37
CA TYR A 565 -3.68 -10.12 10.17
C TYR A 565 -2.41 -9.70 9.42
N LEU A 566 -1.93 -10.57 8.53
CA LEU A 566 -0.82 -10.32 7.62
C LEU A 566 -1.22 -10.93 6.27
N ASP A 567 -1.37 -10.10 5.24
CA ASP A 567 -1.79 -10.55 3.90
C ASP A 567 -0.68 -11.40 3.27
N VAL A 568 -0.96 -12.58 2.75
CA VAL A 568 0.06 -13.34 1.99
C VAL A 568 0.24 -12.72 0.60
N ASP A 569 -0.87 -12.39 -0.05
CA ASP A 569 -0.90 -11.84 -1.40
C ASP A 569 -1.33 -10.37 -1.38
N TRP A 570 -0.45 -9.50 -1.87
CA TRP A 570 -0.77 -8.08 -1.98
C TRP A 570 -1.56 -7.78 -3.25
N TYR A 571 -2.74 -7.18 -3.08
CA TYR A 571 -3.56 -6.73 -4.21
C TYR A 571 -3.08 -5.40 -4.79
N TRP A 572 -2.68 -4.45 -3.93
CA TRP A 572 -2.15 -3.14 -4.31
C TRP A 572 -0.63 -3.10 -4.21
N GLY A 573 0.01 -2.33 -5.08
CA GLY A 573 1.47 -2.17 -5.14
C GLY A 573 2.08 -2.65 -6.46
N PHE A 574 3.38 -2.88 -6.44
CA PHE A 574 4.18 -3.21 -7.63
C PHE A 574 4.60 -4.69 -7.70
N SER A 575 4.71 -5.37 -6.56
CA SER A 575 5.18 -6.75 -6.49
C SER A 575 4.03 -7.74 -6.68
N ASP A 576 4.34 -8.89 -7.29
CA ASP A 576 3.48 -10.06 -7.30
C ASP A 576 3.46 -10.78 -5.94
N THR A 577 4.38 -10.43 -5.03
CA THR A 577 4.53 -10.96 -3.67
C THR A 577 4.35 -9.88 -2.62
N ASN A 578 4.08 -10.26 -1.36
CA ASN A 578 4.11 -9.33 -0.24
C ASN A 578 5.57 -8.98 0.15
N PRO A 579 6.03 -7.73 -0.04
CA PRO A 579 7.41 -7.33 0.28
C PRO A 579 7.73 -7.36 1.79
N LEU A 580 6.73 -7.20 2.67
CA LEU A 580 6.93 -7.40 4.11
C LEU A 580 7.20 -8.88 4.39
N LEU A 581 6.38 -9.78 3.85
CA LEU A 581 6.57 -11.23 4.05
C LEU A 581 7.92 -11.70 3.50
N ASP A 582 8.34 -11.18 2.34
CA ASP A 582 9.66 -11.44 1.77
C ASP A 582 10.80 -10.97 2.69
N SER A 583 10.64 -9.80 3.33
CA SER A 583 11.63 -9.29 4.28
C SER A 583 11.72 -10.14 5.56
N ILE A 584 10.58 -10.61 6.08
CA ILE A 584 10.50 -11.51 7.25
C ILE A 584 11.18 -12.84 6.92
N LYS A 585 10.86 -13.42 5.76
CA LYS A 585 11.52 -14.65 5.28
C LYS A 585 13.02 -14.45 5.16
N SER A 586 13.43 -13.33 4.58
CA SER A 586 14.85 -12.98 4.44
C SER A 586 15.55 -12.86 5.80
N ALA A 587 14.87 -12.37 6.84
CA ALA A 587 15.41 -12.36 8.21
C ALA A 587 15.62 -13.79 8.73
N ALA A 588 14.64 -14.68 8.56
CA ALA A 588 14.76 -16.08 8.96
C ALA A 588 15.90 -16.80 8.20
N GLU A 589 16.07 -16.53 6.89
CA GLU A 589 17.19 -17.05 6.09
C GLU A 589 18.56 -16.54 6.54
N ARG A 590 18.63 -15.35 7.16
CA ARG A 590 19.84 -14.83 7.81
C ARG A 590 20.12 -15.48 9.18
N GLY A 591 19.18 -16.28 9.70
CA GLY A 591 19.29 -16.97 10.98
C GLY A 591 18.63 -16.26 12.16
N VAL A 592 17.80 -15.24 11.90
CA VAL A 592 16.99 -14.56 12.92
C VAL A 592 15.86 -15.49 13.36
N SER A 593 15.59 -15.57 14.67
CA SER A 593 14.46 -16.33 15.22
C SER A 593 13.15 -15.56 15.03
N VAL A 594 12.28 -16.03 14.14
CA VAL A 594 11.03 -15.34 13.76
C VAL A 594 9.83 -15.96 14.46
N ARG A 595 9.01 -15.13 15.11
CA ARG A 595 7.72 -15.53 15.70
C ARG A 595 6.59 -14.64 15.23
N LEU A 596 5.58 -15.22 14.59
CA LEU A 596 4.37 -14.53 14.15
C LEU A 596 3.20 -14.94 15.03
N LEU A 597 2.61 -13.97 15.74
CA LEU A 597 1.39 -14.18 16.52
C LEU A 597 0.22 -13.48 15.83
N LEU A 598 -0.76 -14.27 15.42
CA LEU A 598 -1.90 -13.87 14.60
C LEU A 598 -3.22 -13.99 15.38
N ASN A 599 -4.28 -13.38 14.85
CA ASN A 599 -5.57 -13.36 15.51
C ASN A 599 -6.40 -14.64 15.25
N ALA A 600 -6.61 -15.45 16.29
CA ALA A 600 -7.46 -16.66 16.19
C ALA A 600 -8.94 -16.35 15.92
N PHE A 601 -9.45 -15.19 16.35
CA PHE A 601 -10.90 -14.92 16.35
C PHE A 601 -11.47 -14.75 14.94
N TYR A 602 -10.67 -14.25 14.00
CA TYR A 602 -11.03 -14.09 12.59
C TYR A 602 -10.23 -15.01 11.68
N ALA A 603 -9.60 -16.05 12.24
CA ALA A 603 -8.84 -16.99 11.44
C ALA A 603 -9.74 -17.62 10.37
N ASP A 604 -9.26 -17.56 9.15
CA ASP A 604 -9.86 -18.08 7.94
C ASP A 604 -8.81 -18.83 7.12
N GLU A 605 -9.17 -19.25 5.91
CA GLU A 605 -8.28 -20.01 5.01
C GLU A 605 -6.96 -19.28 4.77
N GLU A 606 -6.97 -17.97 4.51
CA GLU A 606 -5.75 -17.18 4.29
C GLU A 606 -4.86 -17.14 5.56
N THR A 607 -5.49 -17.03 6.73
CA THR A 607 -4.76 -17.06 8.00
C THR A 607 -4.06 -18.41 8.21
N TRP A 608 -4.75 -19.52 7.96
CA TRP A 608 -4.16 -20.86 8.10
C TRP A 608 -3.11 -21.15 7.02
N ASP A 609 -3.30 -20.66 5.79
CA ASP A 609 -2.31 -20.76 4.71
C ASP A 609 -1.00 -20.07 5.10
N LEU A 610 -1.07 -18.91 5.77
CA LEU A 610 0.11 -18.25 6.32
C LEU A 610 0.77 -19.09 7.44
N VAL A 611 -0.02 -19.70 8.31
CA VAL A 611 0.52 -20.58 9.37
C VAL A 611 1.22 -21.78 8.76
N GLU A 612 0.61 -22.44 7.77
CA GLU A 612 1.19 -23.58 7.04
C GLU A 612 2.47 -23.17 6.30
N LEU A 613 2.45 -22.04 5.60
CA LEU A 613 3.62 -21.47 4.91
C LEU A 613 4.81 -21.32 5.87
N VAL A 614 4.59 -20.74 7.04
CA VAL A 614 5.67 -20.51 8.00
C VAL A 614 6.11 -21.81 8.68
N ASN A 615 5.18 -22.64 9.13
CA ASN A 615 5.52 -23.79 9.97
C ASN A 615 5.95 -25.03 9.16
N ALA A 616 5.28 -25.33 8.06
CA ALA A 616 5.57 -26.50 7.23
C ALA A 616 6.60 -26.18 6.13
N GLU A 617 6.47 -25.05 5.43
CA GLU A 617 7.39 -24.72 4.34
C GLU A 617 8.69 -24.11 4.87
N TRP A 618 8.63 -23.03 5.66
CA TRP A 618 9.85 -22.33 6.10
C TRP A 618 10.60 -23.12 7.18
N ASN A 619 9.90 -23.54 8.23
CA ASN A 619 10.54 -24.22 9.35
C ASN A 619 10.84 -25.68 9.06
N GLU A 620 9.84 -26.51 8.80
CA GLU A 620 10.06 -27.95 8.64
C GLU A 620 10.87 -28.28 7.37
N SER A 621 10.40 -27.83 6.21
CA SER A 621 11.03 -28.16 4.93
C SER A 621 12.26 -27.31 4.64
N GLY A 622 12.23 -26.03 5.01
CA GLY A 622 13.30 -25.06 4.78
C GLY A 622 14.39 -25.05 5.87
N GLY A 623 14.10 -25.56 7.07
CA GLY A 623 15.02 -25.56 8.20
C GLY A 623 15.24 -24.17 8.83
N LEU A 624 14.33 -23.23 8.61
CA LEU A 624 14.40 -21.87 9.16
C LEU A 624 13.84 -21.84 10.60
N ASP A 625 14.40 -21.00 11.47
CA ASP A 625 13.84 -20.78 12.81
C ASP A 625 12.69 -19.77 12.73
N ALA A 626 11.55 -20.21 12.19
CA ALA A 626 10.34 -19.41 12.04
C ALA A 626 9.13 -20.16 12.60
N THR A 627 8.23 -19.48 13.31
CA THR A 627 6.98 -20.11 13.79
C THR A 627 5.84 -19.12 13.76
N ALA A 628 4.69 -19.53 13.26
CA ALA A 628 3.43 -18.79 13.34
C ALA A 628 2.45 -19.49 14.29
N ARG A 629 1.69 -18.69 15.06
CA ARG A 629 0.65 -19.17 15.99
C ARG A 629 -0.58 -18.30 15.97
N LEU A 630 -1.74 -18.91 16.24
CA LEU A 630 -2.97 -18.19 16.51
C LEU A 630 -3.05 -17.88 18.02
N MET A 631 -3.28 -16.63 18.38
CA MET A 631 -3.41 -16.23 19.77
C MET A 631 -4.78 -16.65 20.32
N SER A 632 -4.78 -17.57 21.28
CA SER A 632 -5.99 -17.97 22.00
C SER A 632 -6.67 -16.82 22.76
N THR A 633 -7.94 -17.03 23.10
CA THR A 633 -8.75 -16.09 23.87
C THR A 633 -8.60 -16.31 25.38
N SER A 634 -9.16 -15.41 26.19
CA SER A 634 -9.31 -15.60 27.64
C SER A 634 -10.55 -14.85 28.17
N ASP A 635 -10.87 -15.04 29.45
CA ASP A 635 -11.95 -14.30 30.11
C ASP A 635 -11.75 -12.77 30.07
N SER A 636 -10.51 -12.28 30.03
CA SER A 636 -10.21 -10.84 29.93
C SER A 636 -9.85 -10.39 28.52
N ILE A 637 -9.39 -11.29 27.63
CA ILE A 637 -8.92 -10.97 26.29
C ILE A 637 -9.79 -11.64 25.23
N THR A 638 -10.56 -10.85 24.50
CA THR A 638 -11.48 -11.33 23.47
C THR A 638 -10.79 -11.78 22.19
N LYS A 639 -9.75 -11.04 21.74
CA LYS A 639 -9.01 -11.33 20.50
C LYS A 639 -7.70 -10.55 20.44
N LEU A 640 -6.81 -10.95 19.53
CA LEU A 640 -5.64 -10.16 19.17
C LEU A 640 -6.04 -9.03 18.20
N HIS A 641 -5.77 -7.79 18.56
CA HIS A 641 -6.03 -6.62 17.70
C HIS A 641 -4.81 -5.69 17.65
N ASN A 642 -3.62 -6.27 17.77
CA ASN A 642 -2.36 -5.56 17.77
C ASN A 642 -1.79 -5.39 16.34
N LYS A 643 -0.86 -4.44 16.21
CA LYS A 643 -0.11 -4.11 14.99
C LYS A 643 1.31 -3.75 15.40
N GLY A 644 1.97 -4.69 16.06
CA GLY A 644 3.24 -4.47 16.73
C GLY A 644 4.33 -5.39 16.24
N MET A 645 5.57 -4.95 16.42
CA MET A 645 6.77 -5.71 16.12
C MET A 645 7.83 -5.44 17.18
N ILE A 646 8.60 -6.45 17.56
CA ILE A 646 9.76 -6.35 18.44
C ILE A 646 10.95 -6.94 17.70
N ILE A 647 12.07 -6.21 17.68
CA ILE A 647 13.33 -6.62 17.05
C ILE A 647 14.41 -6.69 18.12
N ASP A 648 15.09 -7.84 18.18
CA ASP A 648 16.28 -8.10 18.99
C ASP A 648 16.11 -7.77 20.49
N ASP A 649 14.88 -7.81 21.01
CA ASP A 649 14.51 -7.32 22.36
C ASP A 649 14.97 -5.88 22.66
N GLU A 650 15.22 -5.08 21.60
CA GLU A 650 15.77 -3.72 21.68
C GLU A 650 14.86 -2.67 21.05
N THR A 651 14.14 -3.01 19.99
CA THR A 651 13.27 -2.07 19.27
C THR A 651 11.84 -2.56 19.28
N VAL A 652 10.88 -1.67 19.58
CA VAL A 652 9.45 -1.97 19.49
C VAL A 652 8.71 -0.98 18.59
N LEU A 653 7.94 -1.50 17.65
CA LEU A 653 6.97 -0.77 16.85
C LEU A 653 5.60 -0.82 17.52
N VAL A 654 5.00 0.34 17.74
CA VAL A 654 3.60 0.50 18.17
C VAL A 654 2.90 1.44 17.20
N GLY A 655 1.71 1.08 16.72
CA GLY A 655 0.94 1.92 15.81
C GLY A 655 -0.35 1.30 15.32
N SER A 656 -0.99 1.97 14.38
CA SER A 656 -2.30 1.58 13.82
C SER A 656 -2.23 0.65 12.60
N ILE A 657 -1.02 0.38 12.11
CA ILE A 657 -0.73 -0.11 10.76
C ILE A 657 -0.95 -1.62 10.65
N ASN A 658 -2.04 -2.04 10.02
CA ASN A 658 -2.21 -3.46 9.70
C ASN A 658 -1.17 -3.93 8.67
N TRP A 659 -0.84 -5.23 8.68
CA TRP A 659 0.22 -5.78 7.84
C TRP A 659 -0.32 -6.26 6.48
N GLY A 660 -1.08 -5.39 5.83
CA GLY A 660 -1.69 -5.63 4.53
C GLY A 660 -1.53 -4.45 3.58
N SER A 661 -1.69 -4.71 2.29
CA SER A 661 -1.38 -3.75 1.22
C SER A 661 -2.17 -2.45 1.32
N SER A 662 -3.46 -2.49 1.70
CA SER A 662 -4.26 -1.27 1.86
C SER A 662 -3.76 -0.36 2.99
N ALA A 663 -3.36 -0.94 4.12
CA ALA A 663 -2.91 -0.16 5.28
C ALA A 663 -1.58 0.53 4.99
N MET A 664 -0.65 -0.19 4.36
CA MET A 664 0.68 0.32 4.03
C MET A 664 0.65 1.36 2.90
N LEU A 665 -0.21 1.19 1.89
CA LEU A 665 -0.12 1.96 0.64
C LEU A 665 -1.24 2.99 0.46
N ARG A 666 -2.37 2.85 1.18
CA ARG A 666 -3.59 3.61 0.86
C ARG A 666 -4.26 4.25 2.06
N ASN A 667 -4.00 3.80 3.29
CA ASN A 667 -4.57 4.39 4.49
C ASN A 667 -3.64 5.44 5.08
N ARG A 668 -4.22 6.43 5.78
CA ARG A 668 -3.46 7.28 6.68
C ARG A 668 -3.30 6.58 8.03
N GLU A 669 -2.11 6.08 8.30
CA GLU A 669 -1.74 5.35 9.53
C GLU A 669 -0.63 6.08 10.28
N HIS A 670 -0.56 5.91 11.59
CA HIS A 670 0.54 6.41 12.42
C HIS A 670 1.15 5.30 13.27
N GLY A 671 2.46 5.36 13.45
CA GLY A 671 3.20 4.49 14.35
C GLY A 671 4.48 5.15 14.83
N ILE A 672 5.20 4.45 15.70
CA ILE A 672 6.52 4.86 16.15
C ILE A 672 7.33 3.63 16.53
N MET A 673 8.61 3.63 16.18
CA MET A 673 9.57 2.66 16.70
C MET A 673 10.36 3.30 17.84
N ILE A 674 10.39 2.64 19.00
CA ILE A 674 11.21 3.02 20.14
C ILE A 674 12.38 2.04 20.24
N MET A 675 13.60 2.58 20.20
CA MET A 675 14.86 1.84 20.28
C MET A 675 15.41 1.98 21.70
N ASP A 676 15.01 1.06 22.56
CA ASP A 676 15.38 0.96 23.96
C ASP A 676 15.02 -0.43 24.52
N SER A 677 16.00 -1.16 25.05
CA SER A 677 15.81 -2.54 25.50
C SER A 677 14.97 -2.67 26.78
N ASP A 678 15.09 -1.72 27.70
CA ASP A 678 14.26 -1.72 28.92
C ASP A 678 12.79 -1.56 28.53
N PHE A 679 12.49 -0.65 27.58
CA PHE A 679 11.15 -0.46 27.05
C PHE A 679 10.64 -1.65 26.23
N ALA A 680 11.45 -2.18 25.31
CA ALA A 680 11.09 -3.33 24.47
C ALA A 680 10.76 -4.57 25.33
N SER A 681 11.46 -4.77 26.45
CA SER A 681 11.26 -5.90 27.37
C SER A 681 9.84 -5.98 27.96
N ILE A 682 9.14 -4.84 28.09
CA ILE A 682 7.76 -4.78 28.59
C ILE A 682 6.82 -5.43 27.59
N TYR A 683 6.94 -5.06 26.31
CA TYR A 683 6.13 -5.63 25.24
C TYR A 683 6.54 -7.08 24.94
N ALA A 684 7.83 -7.42 25.01
CA ALA A 684 8.30 -8.80 24.88
C ALA A 684 7.69 -9.70 25.96
N SER A 685 7.62 -9.21 27.20
CA SER A 685 6.95 -9.94 28.30
C SER A 685 5.45 -10.14 28.03
N SER A 686 4.76 -9.15 27.47
CA SER A 686 3.36 -9.32 27.05
C SER A 686 3.23 -10.32 25.91
N PHE A 687 4.10 -10.21 24.90
CA PHE A 687 4.13 -11.12 23.75
C PHE A 687 4.31 -12.56 24.21
N GLU A 688 5.26 -12.84 25.11
CA GLU A 688 5.48 -14.19 25.63
C GLU A 688 4.28 -14.75 26.39
N ASN A 689 3.56 -13.91 27.15
CA ASN A 689 2.33 -14.35 27.81
C ASN A 689 1.24 -14.73 26.81
N ASP A 690 1.14 -13.99 25.71
CA ASP A 690 0.16 -14.25 24.66
C ASP A 690 0.59 -15.43 23.75
N TRP A 691 1.89 -15.58 23.49
CA TRP A 691 2.51 -16.67 22.72
C TRP A 691 2.31 -18.03 23.38
N ASN A 692 2.34 -18.08 24.71
CA ASN A 692 2.15 -19.29 25.50
C ASN A 692 0.69 -19.52 25.92
N ARG A 693 -0.23 -18.63 25.51
CA ARG A 693 -1.66 -18.79 25.80
C ARG A 693 -2.23 -19.95 24.99
N VAL A 694 -3.18 -20.65 25.59
CA VAL A 694 -3.96 -21.75 25.02
C VAL A 694 -5.39 -21.68 25.53
N ASP A 695 -6.35 -22.15 24.75
CA ASP A 695 -7.74 -22.37 25.15
C ASP A 695 -8.28 -23.66 24.53
N GLU A 696 -9.50 -24.07 24.90
CA GLU A 696 -10.11 -25.33 24.45
C GLU A 696 -10.54 -25.34 22.97
N ARG A 697 -10.31 -24.25 22.22
CA ARG A 697 -10.94 -24.04 20.91
C ARG A 697 -9.98 -23.63 19.79
N THR A 698 -8.89 -22.98 20.15
CA THR A 698 -7.86 -22.54 19.20
C THR A 698 -7.15 -23.78 18.68
N ASP A 699 -7.03 -23.84 17.36
CA ASP A 699 -6.36 -24.89 16.60
C ASP A 699 -5.50 -24.15 15.56
N THR A 700 -4.22 -24.00 15.90
CA THR A 700 -3.27 -23.16 15.17
C THR A 700 -2.96 -23.75 13.80
N ASP A 701 -2.75 -25.06 13.70
CA ASP A 701 -2.33 -25.73 12.46
C ASP A 701 -3.48 -26.39 11.68
N GLY A 702 -4.72 -26.28 12.19
CA GLY A 702 -5.93 -26.67 11.51
C GLY A 702 -6.12 -28.18 11.41
N ASP A 703 -5.44 -28.96 12.26
CA ASP A 703 -5.42 -30.42 12.19
C ASP A 703 -6.64 -31.08 12.88
N THR A 704 -7.49 -30.26 13.51
CA THR A 704 -8.68 -30.59 14.30
C THR A 704 -8.44 -31.02 15.75
N LEU A 705 -7.20 -30.89 16.24
CA LEU A 705 -6.85 -30.98 17.64
C LEU A 705 -6.67 -29.56 18.22
N PRO A 706 -7.27 -29.23 19.38
CA PRO A 706 -7.04 -27.94 19.99
C PRO A 706 -5.64 -27.81 20.62
N ASP A 707 -5.02 -26.64 20.49
CA ASP A 707 -3.68 -26.30 21.00
C ASP A 707 -3.49 -26.68 22.48
N LEU A 708 -4.54 -26.50 23.30
CA LEU A 708 -4.51 -26.84 24.72
C LEU A 708 -4.37 -28.34 24.94
N TRP A 709 -5.13 -29.14 24.20
CA TRP A 709 -5.13 -30.61 24.35
C TRP A 709 -3.79 -31.17 23.90
N GLU A 710 -3.29 -30.71 22.75
CA GLU A 710 -1.97 -31.09 22.25
C GLU A 710 -0.86 -30.73 23.23
N SER A 711 -0.90 -29.51 23.78
CA SER A 711 0.08 -29.05 24.76
C SER A 711 0.08 -29.88 26.04
N ILE A 712 -1.06 -30.44 26.46
CA ILE A 712 -1.16 -31.29 27.65
C ILE A 712 -0.57 -32.67 27.35
N ASN A 713 -0.82 -33.21 26.15
CA ASN A 713 -0.42 -34.55 25.75
C ASN A 713 0.95 -34.62 25.05
N GLY A 714 1.68 -33.51 24.97
CA GLY A 714 3.03 -33.46 24.39
C GLY A 714 3.07 -33.52 22.86
N LEU A 715 1.95 -33.20 22.20
CA LEU A 715 1.82 -33.08 20.75
C LEU A 715 2.18 -31.67 20.26
N ASN A 716 2.17 -31.44 18.95
CA ASN A 716 2.68 -30.24 18.31
C ASN A 716 1.58 -29.30 17.80
N ARG A 717 1.15 -28.39 18.68
CA ARG A 717 0.16 -27.32 18.39
C ARG A 717 0.46 -26.29 17.30
N HIS A 718 1.44 -26.50 16.44
CA HIS A 718 1.75 -25.59 15.35
C HIS A 718 2.19 -26.33 14.09
N ARG A 719 2.08 -27.66 14.07
CA ARG A 719 2.43 -28.51 12.93
C ARG A 719 1.55 -29.76 12.89
N ALA A 720 0.60 -29.72 11.95
CA ALA A 720 -0.19 -30.89 11.58
C ALA A 720 0.66 -32.01 10.95
N SER A 721 1.80 -31.68 10.34
CA SER A 721 2.67 -32.64 9.64
C SER A 721 3.69 -33.31 10.55
N VAL A 722 3.89 -34.61 10.34
CA VAL A 722 4.90 -35.39 11.07
C VAL A 722 6.13 -35.58 10.20
N ALA A 723 7.23 -34.94 10.59
CA ALA A 723 8.48 -34.91 9.85
C ALA A 723 8.97 -36.30 9.43
N GLY A 724 9.22 -36.45 8.13
CA GLY A 724 9.71 -37.70 7.53
C GLY A 724 8.62 -38.74 7.23
N THR A 725 7.34 -38.41 7.45
CA THR A 725 6.20 -39.29 7.13
C THR A 725 5.23 -38.61 6.15
N ALA A 726 4.27 -39.38 5.62
CA ALA A 726 3.13 -38.86 4.88
C ALA A 726 1.86 -38.79 5.73
N LEU A 727 2.02 -38.96 7.05
CA LEU A 727 0.95 -38.94 8.03
C LEU A 727 0.91 -37.56 8.70
N SER A 728 -0.28 -37.20 9.13
CA SER A 728 -0.54 -36.02 9.92
C SER A 728 -0.71 -36.40 11.39
N GLU A 729 -0.43 -35.49 12.31
CA GLU A 729 -0.31 -35.77 13.75
C GLU A 729 -1.61 -36.33 14.33
N GLN A 730 -2.77 -35.76 14.00
CA GLN A 730 -4.07 -36.32 14.37
C GLN A 730 -4.36 -37.75 13.85
N SER A 731 -3.60 -38.26 12.87
CA SER A 731 -3.75 -39.62 12.33
C SER A 731 -2.74 -40.63 12.91
N LEU A 732 -1.89 -40.21 13.85
CA LEU A 732 -0.98 -41.10 14.54
C LEU A 732 -1.67 -41.83 15.70
N ASP A 733 -1.15 -43.02 16.01
CA ASP A 733 -1.53 -43.91 17.11
C ASP A 733 -0.21 -44.24 17.84
N PRO A 734 0.24 -43.37 18.77
CA PRO A 734 1.57 -43.45 19.39
C PRO A 734 1.76 -44.62 20.36
N ASP A 735 0.70 -45.07 21.03
CA ASP A 735 0.71 -46.16 22.02
C ASP A 735 0.30 -47.52 21.42
N GLU A 736 -0.10 -47.56 20.15
CA GLU A 736 -0.46 -48.76 19.38
C GLU A 736 -1.67 -49.52 19.96
N ASP A 737 -2.64 -48.79 20.50
CA ASP A 737 -3.87 -49.32 21.09
C ASP A 737 -5.01 -49.49 20.04
N GLY A 738 -4.90 -48.82 18.89
CA GLY A 738 -5.85 -48.85 17.79
C GLY A 738 -6.70 -47.59 17.61
N LEU A 739 -6.54 -46.60 18.48
CA LEU A 739 -7.11 -45.26 18.38
C LEU A 739 -6.05 -44.28 17.86
N ASP A 740 -6.49 -43.38 16.98
CA ASP A 740 -5.63 -42.29 16.53
C ASP A 740 -5.84 -41.09 17.46
N ASN A 741 -4.87 -40.18 17.53
CA ASN A 741 -4.92 -38.96 18.35
C ASN A 741 -6.25 -38.20 18.21
N ARG A 742 -6.85 -38.20 17.02
CA ARG A 742 -8.15 -37.57 16.79
C ARG A 742 -9.30 -38.30 17.49
N LYS A 743 -9.32 -39.63 17.47
CA LYS A 743 -10.31 -40.42 18.22
C LYS A 743 -10.08 -40.29 19.72
N GLU A 744 -8.84 -40.33 20.17
CA GLU A 744 -8.44 -40.08 21.56
C GLU A 744 -9.05 -38.78 22.07
N PHE A 745 -8.83 -37.68 21.35
CA PHE A 745 -9.45 -36.40 21.67
C PHE A 745 -10.99 -36.43 21.71
N LEU A 746 -11.62 -37.09 20.72
CA LEU A 746 -13.09 -37.17 20.64
C LEU A 746 -13.72 -38.04 21.73
N LEU A 747 -12.97 -39.01 22.25
CA LEU A 747 -13.43 -39.98 23.24
C LEU A 747 -12.99 -39.62 24.66
N GLY A 748 -11.99 -38.74 24.82
CA GLY A 748 -11.48 -38.27 26.10
C GLY A 748 -10.31 -39.08 26.65
N GLY A 749 -9.64 -39.87 25.81
CA GLY A 749 -8.47 -40.68 26.16
C GLY A 749 -7.15 -39.90 26.16
N ASP A 750 -6.09 -40.57 26.60
CA ASP A 750 -4.70 -40.10 26.57
C ASP A 750 -3.96 -40.77 25.38
N PRO A 751 -3.54 -40.00 24.35
CA PRO A 751 -2.89 -40.55 23.15
C PRO A 751 -1.50 -41.17 23.39
N MET A 752 -1.05 -41.20 24.64
CA MET A 752 0.23 -41.78 25.05
C MET A 752 0.05 -42.93 26.05
N ASP A 753 -1.18 -43.35 26.34
CA ASP A 753 -1.52 -44.41 27.29
C ASP A 753 -2.51 -45.41 26.68
N GLU A 754 -2.08 -46.67 26.50
CA GLU A 754 -2.89 -47.70 25.84
C GLU A 754 -4.15 -48.13 26.64
N ASP A 755 -4.32 -47.62 27.86
CA ASP A 755 -5.37 -47.94 28.86
C ASP A 755 -5.57 -46.72 29.79
N THR A 756 -6.32 -45.72 29.33
CA THR A 756 -6.44 -44.40 29.97
C THR A 756 -7.00 -44.47 31.39
N ASP A 757 -7.95 -45.37 31.64
CA ASP A 757 -8.60 -45.49 32.94
C ASP A 757 -7.96 -46.55 33.85
N GLY A 758 -7.05 -47.37 33.32
CA GLY A 758 -6.26 -48.35 34.04
C GLY A 758 -7.04 -49.60 34.45
N ASP A 759 -8.18 -49.87 33.81
CA ASP A 759 -9.03 -51.02 34.11
C ASP A 759 -8.51 -52.33 33.46
N CYS A 760 -7.46 -52.23 32.65
CA CYS A 760 -6.81 -53.30 31.89
C CYS A 760 -7.54 -53.75 30.61
N ILE A 761 -8.41 -52.92 30.06
CA ILE A 761 -8.95 -52.97 28.70
C ILE A 761 -8.27 -51.82 27.92
N LYS A 762 -7.78 -52.10 26.70
CA LYS A 762 -7.20 -51.03 25.87
C LYS A 762 -8.30 -50.09 25.38
N ASP A 763 -8.06 -48.79 25.31
CA ASP A 763 -9.06 -47.81 24.87
C ASP A 763 -9.68 -48.19 23.51
N GLY A 764 -8.85 -48.64 22.56
CA GLY A 764 -9.29 -49.15 21.25
C GLY A 764 -10.16 -50.41 21.26
N ASP A 765 -10.20 -51.16 22.37
CA ASP A 765 -11.03 -52.36 22.57
C ASP A 765 -12.31 -52.09 23.38
N GLU A 766 -12.43 -50.95 24.05
CA GLU A 766 -13.52 -50.66 24.99
C GLU A 766 -14.89 -50.45 24.36
N TRP A 767 -14.95 -50.15 23.05
CA TRP A 767 -16.21 -50.02 22.32
C TRP A 767 -17.10 -51.26 22.46
N GLU A 768 -16.51 -52.47 22.56
CA GLU A 768 -17.25 -53.72 22.70
C GLU A 768 -17.93 -53.80 24.07
N PHE A 769 -17.23 -53.35 25.11
CA PHE A 769 -17.75 -53.30 26.47
C PHE A 769 -18.84 -52.23 26.61
N ALA A 770 -18.58 -50.99 26.18
CA ALA A 770 -19.54 -49.89 26.18
C ALA A 770 -20.87 -50.27 25.47
N ALA A 771 -20.76 -50.98 24.33
CA ALA A 771 -21.93 -51.49 23.61
C ALA A 771 -22.72 -52.54 24.39
N SER A 772 -22.06 -53.36 25.21
CA SER A 772 -22.67 -54.41 26.02
C SER A 772 -23.52 -53.85 27.17
N VAL A 773 -23.07 -52.75 27.78
CA VAL A 773 -23.73 -52.04 28.89
C VAL A 773 -24.58 -50.84 28.44
N LEU A 774 -24.70 -50.63 27.12
CA LEU A 774 -25.47 -49.54 26.50
C LEU A 774 -25.02 -48.13 26.95
N ARG A 775 -23.70 -47.96 27.10
CA ARG A 775 -23.05 -46.68 27.42
C ARG A 775 -22.29 -46.15 26.20
N PRO A 776 -22.02 -44.83 26.13
CA PRO A 776 -21.15 -44.30 25.09
C PRO A 776 -19.71 -44.81 25.30
N GLU A 777 -19.00 -45.04 24.20
CA GLU A 777 -17.59 -45.47 24.17
C GLU A 777 -16.69 -44.51 24.96
N SER A 778 -16.90 -43.20 24.81
CA SER A 778 -16.20 -42.15 25.57
C SER A 778 -16.40 -42.22 27.09
N ALA A 779 -17.31 -43.04 27.59
CA ALA A 779 -17.48 -43.23 29.03
C ALA A 779 -16.72 -44.45 29.54
N ALA A 780 -16.41 -45.43 28.68
CA ALA A 780 -15.58 -46.56 29.05
C ALA A 780 -14.13 -46.07 29.23
N ILE A 781 -13.58 -45.37 28.21
CA ILE A 781 -12.22 -44.77 28.14
C ILE A 781 -11.78 -43.95 29.36
N ILE A 782 -12.73 -43.45 30.17
CA ILE A 782 -12.41 -42.55 31.28
C ILE A 782 -12.92 -43.07 32.63
N SER A 783 -13.39 -44.32 32.73
CA SER A 783 -14.08 -44.79 33.93
C SER A 783 -13.98 -46.31 34.13
N GLU A 784 -13.21 -46.71 35.14
CA GLU A 784 -13.02 -48.11 35.58
C GLU A 784 -14.32 -48.92 35.89
N ASP A 785 -15.48 -48.27 35.99
CA ASP A 785 -16.82 -48.86 36.25
C ASP A 785 -17.91 -48.02 35.55
N VAL A 786 -18.02 -48.14 34.22
CA VAL A 786 -18.89 -47.31 33.37
C VAL A 786 -20.38 -47.52 33.66
N ASP A 787 -20.76 -48.72 34.11
CA ASP A 787 -22.14 -49.12 34.34
C ASP A 787 -22.62 -48.85 35.79
N GLN A 788 -21.66 -48.62 36.69
CA GLN A 788 -21.79 -48.26 38.10
C GLN A 788 -22.42 -49.38 38.94
N ASP A 789 -22.18 -50.64 38.58
CA ASP A 789 -22.65 -51.80 39.33
C ASP A 789 -21.72 -52.18 40.51
N GLY A 790 -20.53 -51.56 40.57
CA GLY A 790 -19.53 -51.73 41.62
C GLY A 790 -18.54 -52.87 41.37
N ILE A 791 -18.49 -53.42 40.16
CA ILE A 791 -17.45 -54.32 39.65
C ILE A 791 -16.68 -53.55 38.57
N PRO A 792 -15.34 -53.46 38.65
CA PRO A 792 -14.58 -52.82 37.59
C PRO A 792 -14.77 -53.52 36.24
N ASP A 793 -14.82 -52.74 35.17
CA ASP A 793 -15.13 -53.19 33.82
C ASP A 793 -14.15 -54.28 33.36
N GLY A 794 -12.85 -54.08 33.59
CA GLY A 794 -11.81 -55.10 33.38
C GLY A 794 -11.97 -56.40 34.17
N GLU A 795 -12.61 -56.40 35.35
CA GLU A 795 -12.96 -57.64 36.07
C GLU A 795 -14.12 -58.38 35.38
N GLU A 796 -15.09 -57.66 34.81
CA GLU A 796 -16.19 -58.25 34.03
C GLU A 796 -15.70 -58.80 32.68
N PHE A 797 -14.76 -58.10 32.05
CA PHE A 797 -14.17 -58.47 30.76
C PHE A 797 -13.12 -59.59 30.87
N GLY A 798 -12.65 -59.90 32.09
CA GLY A 798 -11.83 -61.06 32.39
C GLY A 798 -10.33 -60.79 32.43
N CYS A 799 -9.92 -59.55 32.72
CA CYS A 799 -8.53 -59.23 32.96
C CYS A 799 -8.08 -59.83 34.30
N THR A 800 -7.14 -60.78 34.24
CA THR A 800 -6.52 -61.32 35.45
C THR A 800 -5.20 -60.62 35.68
N VAL A 801 -5.16 -59.68 36.62
CA VAL A 801 -3.91 -59.11 37.12
C VAL A 801 -3.08 -60.24 37.75
N GLU A 802 -2.10 -60.80 37.04
CA GLU A 802 -1.07 -61.63 37.67
C GLU A 802 -0.18 -60.70 38.49
N ALA A 803 -0.55 -60.53 39.76
CA ALA A 803 0.25 -59.82 40.75
C ALA A 803 1.67 -60.39 40.79
N ILE A 804 2.66 -59.60 40.36
CA ILE A 804 4.06 -59.85 40.66
C ILE A 804 4.24 -59.65 42.17
N ILE A 805 4.13 -60.74 42.92
CA ILE A 805 4.58 -60.81 44.30
C ILE A 805 6.11 -60.81 44.26
N GLN A 806 6.74 -59.69 44.62
CA GLN A 806 8.12 -59.69 45.10
C GLN A 806 8.16 -60.41 46.44
N ASP A 807 8.67 -61.65 46.44
CA ASP A 807 9.18 -62.30 47.65
C ASP A 807 10.67 -61.97 47.77
N ASP A 808 11.03 -61.34 48.89
CA ASP A 808 12.39 -61.24 49.41
C ASP A 808 12.95 -62.65 49.66
N GLU A 809 14.10 -63.01 49.08
CA GLU A 809 15.12 -63.85 49.76
C GLU A 809 16.47 -63.89 49.01
N GLU A 810 17.50 -63.40 49.74
CA GLU A 810 18.90 -63.82 49.88
C GLU A 810 19.79 -64.26 48.70
N ASP A 811 20.95 -63.58 48.67
CA ASP A 811 22.28 -63.92 48.13
C ASP A 811 22.60 -65.40 47.82
N GLU A 812 23.21 -65.69 46.66
CA GLU A 812 24.61 -66.15 46.55
C GLU A 812 25.03 -66.59 45.12
N ASP A 813 26.21 -66.08 44.75
CA ASP A 813 27.32 -66.72 44.02
C ASP A 813 27.40 -66.77 42.47
N ASP A 814 28.38 -65.98 41.99
CA ASP A 814 29.33 -66.11 40.87
C ASP A 814 29.05 -67.07 39.69
N THR A 815 29.23 -66.56 38.46
CA THR A 815 30.45 -66.81 37.65
C THR A 815 30.45 -66.08 36.28
N VAL A 816 31.40 -65.14 36.10
CA VAL A 816 32.48 -65.03 35.06
C VAL A 816 32.20 -65.69 33.68
N ASP A 817 32.40 -65.13 32.48
CA ASP A 817 33.26 -64.08 31.88
C ASP A 817 32.68 -63.70 30.47
N PRO A 818 33.17 -62.63 29.80
CA PRO A 818 32.54 -61.97 28.66
C PRO A 818 33.19 -62.23 27.28
N THR A 819 32.80 -61.40 26.30
CA THR A 819 33.43 -61.01 25.02
C THR A 819 32.76 -61.55 23.73
N PRO A 820 32.95 -60.89 22.56
CA PRO A 820 32.18 -59.73 22.08
C PRO A 820 31.77 -59.87 20.58
N VAL A 821 31.37 -58.74 19.94
CA VAL A 821 31.40 -58.47 18.47
C VAL A 821 30.12 -58.95 17.72
N GLU A 822 29.47 -58.24 16.79
CA GLU A 822 29.81 -57.13 15.87
C GLU A 822 28.48 -56.43 15.45
N ASP A 823 28.57 -55.16 15.05
CA ASP A 823 27.61 -54.53 14.15
C ASP A 823 27.57 -55.29 12.81
N ASP A 824 26.40 -55.40 12.20
CA ASP A 824 26.27 -55.21 10.75
C ASP A 824 24.82 -54.88 10.37
N ASP A 825 24.77 -53.95 9.44
CA ASP A 825 23.66 -53.33 8.73
C ASP A 825 22.87 -54.33 7.86
N ASP A 826 21.77 -53.83 7.29
CA ASP A 826 20.98 -54.37 6.18
C ASP A 826 19.70 -55.19 6.51
N GLY A 827 18.55 -54.51 6.36
CA GLY A 827 17.67 -54.89 5.24
C GLY A 827 16.27 -55.45 5.53
N PHE A 828 15.30 -54.67 5.07
CA PHE A 828 14.04 -55.06 4.42
C PHE A 828 12.85 -55.53 5.27
N VAL A 829 11.83 -54.68 5.20
CA VAL A 829 10.39 -54.90 5.35
C VAL A 829 9.95 -56.30 4.91
N ASN A 830 9.30 -57.03 5.82
CA ASN A 830 8.60 -58.28 5.51
C ASN A 830 7.34 -57.99 4.68
N LEU A 831 7.44 -58.13 3.36
CA LEU A 831 6.28 -58.26 2.48
C LEU A 831 5.60 -59.62 2.72
N ARG A 832 4.40 -59.60 3.32
CA ARG A 832 3.54 -60.78 3.38
C ARG A 832 2.85 -61.01 2.02
N GLU A 833 3.07 -62.19 1.45
CA GLU A 833 2.46 -62.64 0.19
C GLU A 833 0.99 -63.05 0.35
N ASP A 834 0.16 -62.62 -0.60
CA ASP A 834 -1.27 -62.88 -0.86
C ASP A 834 -2.34 -61.99 -0.15
N PRO A 835 -2.73 -60.86 -0.79
CA PRO A 835 -3.69 -59.88 -0.25
C PRO A 835 -5.16 -60.35 -0.22
N LEU A 836 -5.48 -61.59 -0.62
CA LEU A 836 -6.86 -62.11 -0.64
C LEU A 836 -7.11 -63.28 0.33
N SER A 837 -6.13 -63.63 1.17
CA SER A 837 -6.25 -64.76 2.10
C SER A 837 -7.06 -64.44 3.38
N ALA A 838 -7.15 -63.17 3.78
CA ALA A 838 -7.90 -62.74 4.96
C ALA A 838 -9.42 -62.66 4.70
N PRO A 839 -10.29 -63.09 5.66
CA PRO A 839 -11.74 -62.92 5.56
C PRO A 839 -12.14 -61.45 5.34
N GLY A 840 -11.41 -60.51 5.99
CA GLY A 840 -11.60 -59.06 5.85
C GLY A 840 -11.37 -58.53 4.44
N ALA A 841 -10.35 -59.00 3.71
CA ALA A 841 -10.07 -58.55 2.34
C ALA A 841 -11.17 -58.98 1.34
N LYS A 842 -11.83 -60.11 1.58
CA LYS A 842 -13.00 -60.56 0.79
C LYS A 842 -14.26 -59.77 1.14
N ILE A 843 -14.40 -59.35 2.39
CA ILE A 843 -15.46 -58.45 2.85
C ILE A 843 -15.25 -57.06 2.24
N LEU A 844 -14.01 -56.54 2.24
CA LEU A 844 -13.65 -55.27 1.63
C LEU A 844 -13.94 -55.29 0.13
N LEU A 845 -13.48 -56.31 -0.61
CA LEU A 845 -13.78 -56.46 -2.05
C LEU A 845 -15.30 -56.58 -2.31
N GLY A 846 -16.03 -57.27 -1.42
CA GLY A 846 -17.49 -57.33 -1.44
C GLY A 846 -18.14 -55.96 -1.24
N LEU A 847 -17.65 -55.19 -0.27
CA LEU A 847 -18.08 -53.82 0.02
C LEU A 847 -17.72 -52.86 -1.12
N THR A 848 -16.56 -53.01 -1.77
CA THR A 848 -16.17 -52.19 -2.92
C THR A 848 -17.05 -52.47 -4.13
N ILE A 849 -17.44 -53.73 -4.36
CA ILE A 849 -18.39 -54.09 -5.42
C ILE A 849 -19.79 -53.55 -5.10
N ILE A 850 -20.22 -53.65 -3.84
CA ILE A 850 -21.51 -53.10 -3.38
C ILE A 850 -21.51 -51.57 -3.48
N ALA A 851 -20.43 -50.90 -3.08
CA ALA A 851 -20.24 -49.47 -3.22
C ALA A 851 -20.23 -49.06 -4.70
N GLY A 852 -19.57 -49.82 -5.58
CA GLY A 852 -19.60 -49.60 -7.02
C GLY A 852 -21.01 -49.74 -7.62
N VAL A 853 -21.82 -50.68 -7.11
CA VAL A 853 -23.24 -50.82 -7.49
C VAL A 853 -24.09 -49.69 -6.94
N PHE A 854 -23.86 -49.23 -5.71
CA PHE A 854 -24.54 -48.07 -5.14
C PHE A 854 -24.14 -46.78 -5.85
N LEU A 855 -22.90 -46.64 -6.28
CA LEU A 855 -22.40 -45.51 -7.07
C LEU A 855 -23.04 -45.51 -8.46
N ALA A 856 -23.16 -46.67 -9.10
CA ALA A 856 -23.87 -46.82 -10.38
C ALA A 856 -25.39 -46.54 -10.25
N LEU A 857 -26.01 -46.97 -9.15
CA LEU A 857 -27.42 -46.69 -8.83
C LEU A 857 -27.66 -45.22 -8.45
N ALA A 858 -26.72 -44.57 -7.75
CA ALA A 858 -26.74 -43.16 -7.43
C ALA A 858 -26.57 -42.30 -8.70
N GLY A 859 -25.63 -42.68 -9.58
CA GLY A 859 -25.47 -42.09 -10.91
C GLY A 859 -26.72 -42.24 -11.78
N ALA A 860 -27.38 -43.41 -11.74
CA ALA A 860 -28.65 -43.62 -12.45
C ALA A 860 -29.84 -42.87 -11.80
N SER A 861 -29.82 -42.66 -10.48
CA SER A 861 -30.79 -41.86 -9.72
C SER A 861 -30.66 -40.36 -9.99
N MET A 862 -29.42 -39.86 -10.18
CA MET A 862 -29.17 -38.47 -10.60
C MET A 862 -29.72 -38.18 -12.00
N LEU A 863 -29.72 -39.17 -12.91
CA LEU A 863 -30.32 -39.05 -14.25
C LEU A 863 -31.87 -39.07 -14.26
N ARG A 864 -32.50 -39.38 -13.12
CA ARG A 864 -33.97 -39.42 -12.98
C ARG A 864 -34.42 -39.01 -11.57
N LYS A 865 -34.39 -37.72 -11.21
CA LYS A 865 -35.25 -37.23 -10.12
C LYS A 865 -35.93 -35.88 -10.40
N PRO A 866 -37.16 -35.71 -9.88
CA PRO A 866 -38.07 -34.62 -10.21
C PRO A 866 -37.76 -33.34 -9.42
N LYS A 867 -38.12 -32.20 -10.01
CA LYS A 867 -37.98 -30.86 -9.43
C LYS A 867 -38.73 -30.75 -8.09
N THR A 868 -38.01 -30.52 -7.00
CA THR A 868 -38.56 -30.04 -5.73
C THR A 868 -38.11 -28.61 -5.49
N LYS A 869 -39.06 -27.67 -5.47
CA LYS A 869 -38.85 -26.27 -5.08
C LYS A 869 -38.73 -26.19 -3.56
N ALA A 870 -37.66 -25.57 -3.05
CA ALA A 870 -37.59 -25.14 -1.66
C ALA A 870 -38.61 -24.02 -1.43
N LYS A 871 -39.24 -24.03 -0.25
CA LYS A 871 -40.41 -23.21 0.09
C LYS A 871 -40.12 -22.51 1.42
N THR A 872 -39.34 -21.44 1.37
CA THR A 872 -39.14 -20.51 2.50
C THR A 872 -39.00 -19.10 1.93
N MET A 873 -39.78 -18.18 2.47
CA MET A 873 -39.98 -16.81 1.99
C MET A 873 -39.58 -15.87 3.13
N LEU A 874 -38.67 -14.93 2.85
CA LEU A 874 -38.17 -13.94 3.82
C LEU A 874 -39.26 -12.87 4.07
N ILE A 875 -39.37 -12.45 5.33
CA ILE A 875 -40.27 -11.40 5.83
C ILE A 875 -39.38 -10.42 6.60
N ASP A 876 -39.49 -9.13 6.32
CA ASP A 876 -38.73 -8.13 7.09
C ASP A 876 -39.38 -7.78 8.44
N ASP A 877 -38.68 -6.95 9.18
CA ASP A 877 -38.93 -6.48 10.55
C ASP A 877 -40.12 -5.51 10.70
N GLU A 878 -40.76 -5.08 9.62
CA GLU A 878 -42.08 -4.43 9.63
C GLU A 878 -43.22 -5.34 9.12
N GLY A 879 -42.91 -6.60 8.79
CA GLY A 879 -43.88 -7.63 8.41
C GLY A 879 -44.19 -7.67 6.91
N TYR A 880 -43.36 -7.06 6.07
CA TYR A 880 -43.54 -7.07 4.61
C TYR A 880 -43.21 -8.46 4.02
N ARG A 881 -44.10 -8.96 3.15
CA ARG A 881 -43.98 -10.26 2.47
C ARG A 881 -43.90 -10.02 0.96
N PHE A 882 -42.80 -10.40 0.33
CA PHE A 882 -42.65 -10.23 -1.12
C PHE A 882 -43.62 -11.11 -1.90
N GLY A 883 -44.49 -10.47 -2.67
CA GLY A 883 -45.35 -11.09 -3.68
C GLY A 883 -46.85 -11.04 -3.33
N ASP A 884 -47.52 -9.98 -3.77
CA ASP A 884 -48.78 -10.04 -4.52
C ASP A 884 -49.24 -8.61 -4.89
N ASP A 885 -49.33 -8.34 -6.20
CA ASP A 885 -49.88 -7.19 -6.93
C ASP A 885 -48.88 -6.14 -7.52
N PRO A 886 -49.04 -5.71 -8.81
CA PRO A 886 -47.94 -5.52 -9.75
C PRO A 886 -47.67 -4.06 -10.17
N GLU A 887 -47.65 -3.10 -9.27
CA GLU A 887 -47.18 -1.74 -9.63
C GLU A 887 -46.28 -1.14 -8.55
N GLY A 888 -44.98 -1.10 -8.86
CA GLY A 888 -44.04 -0.12 -8.32
C GLY A 888 -43.25 -0.55 -7.08
N ALA A 889 -42.17 -1.32 -7.29
CA ALA A 889 -40.99 -1.26 -6.43
C ALA A 889 -39.73 -1.31 -7.30
N ILE A 890 -38.78 -0.45 -6.96
CA ILE A 890 -37.65 0.03 -7.75
C ILE A 890 -36.63 -1.09 -7.92
N LEU A 891 -36.73 -1.85 -9.02
CA LEU A 891 -35.67 -2.54 -9.77
C LEU A 891 -36.33 -3.24 -10.99
N ALA A 892 -37.12 -2.46 -11.73
CA ALA A 892 -37.69 -2.88 -13.00
C ALA A 892 -36.80 -2.33 -14.13
N GLY A 893 -35.98 -3.18 -14.77
CA GLY A 893 -35.25 -2.72 -15.96
C GLY A 893 -34.06 -3.53 -16.48
N THR A 894 -33.43 -4.46 -15.76
CA THR A 894 -32.26 -5.19 -16.31
C THR A 894 -32.68 -6.45 -17.06
N ARG A 895 -33.26 -6.25 -18.24
CA ARG A 895 -33.45 -7.27 -19.28
C ARG A 895 -32.85 -6.71 -20.55
N PHE A 896 -31.86 -7.41 -21.11
CA PHE A 896 -31.15 -6.99 -22.32
C PHE A 896 -31.86 -7.47 -23.61
N ASP A 897 -32.90 -8.32 -23.52
CA ASP A 897 -33.80 -8.73 -24.62
C ASP A 897 -35.14 -9.30 -24.07
N GLU A 898 -36.24 -9.21 -24.82
CA GLU A 898 -37.58 -9.76 -24.53
C GLU A 898 -37.68 -11.28 -24.72
N SER A 899 -36.71 -11.93 -25.36
CA SER A 899 -36.75 -13.38 -25.62
C SER A 899 -36.04 -14.25 -24.57
N VAL A 900 -35.44 -13.64 -23.54
CA VAL A 900 -34.62 -14.33 -22.52
C VAL A 900 -35.18 -14.08 -21.11
N GLU A 901 -35.22 -15.14 -20.27
CA GLU A 901 -35.71 -15.08 -18.88
C GLU A 901 -34.85 -14.13 -18.02
N ASP A 902 -35.51 -13.37 -17.13
CA ASP A 902 -34.91 -12.41 -16.18
C ASP A 902 -33.85 -13.11 -15.31
N ALA A 903 -32.72 -12.45 -15.03
CA ALA A 903 -31.62 -13.02 -14.27
C ALA A 903 -32.04 -13.54 -12.88
N ARG A 904 -33.13 -13.01 -12.31
CA ARG A 904 -33.72 -13.47 -11.05
C ARG A 904 -34.54 -14.77 -11.16
N GLU A 905 -34.81 -15.25 -12.37
CA GLU A 905 -35.52 -16.52 -12.62
C GLU A 905 -34.58 -17.73 -12.81
N ARG A 906 -33.25 -17.52 -12.85
CA ARG A 906 -32.25 -18.61 -12.93
C ARG A 906 -32.07 -19.27 -11.56
N THR A 907 -32.54 -20.51 -11.40
CA THR A 907 -32.38 -21.27 -10.14
C THR A 907 -31.26 -22.31 -10.14
N THR A 908 -30.46 -22.44 -11.21
CA THR A 908 -29.28 -23.33 -11.30
C THR A 908 -28.33 -22.91 -12.44
N GLY A 909 -27.02 -22.83 -12.18
CA GLY A 909 -25.95 -22.62 -13.17
C GLY A 909 -25.53 -23.90 -13.90
N ARG A 910 -24.79 -23.75 -15.01
CA ARG A 910 -24.26 -24.86 -15.84
C ARG A 910 -22.79 -25.12 -15.47
N ASN A 911 -22.43 -26.39 -15.38
CA ASN A 911 -21.17 -26.91 -14.85
C ASN A 911 -20.24 -27.32 -16.02
N ASP A 912 -19.02 -26.78 -16.09
CA ASP A 912 -18.04 -27.08 -17.15
C ASP A 912 -16.75 -27.78 -16.66
N GLY A 913 -16.70 -28.18 -15.38
CA GLY A 913 -15.93 -29.36 -15.00
C GLY A 913 -14.44 -29.19 -14.73
N LYS A 914 -13.99 -28.08 -14.14
CA LYS A 914 -12.76 -28.08 -13.32
C LYS A 914 -12.73 -26.90 -12.33
N HIS A 915 -12.80 -27.22 -11.04
CA HIS A 915 -12.40 -26.40 -9.88
C HIS A 915 -13.06 -25.02 -9.67
N GLY A 916 -14.37 -25.02 -9.39
CA GLY A 916 -14.87 -24.37 -8.16
C GLY A 916 -14.87 -22.84 -7.99
N GLU A 917 -14.38 -22.01 -8.91
CA GLU A 917 -14.48 -20.55 -8.77
C GLU A 917 -15.77 -19.94 -9.34
N ILE A 918 -16.23 -18.83 -8.73
CA ILE A 918 -17.27 -17.96 -9.29
C ILE A 918 -16.63 -17.09 -10.37
N VAL A 919 -16.91 -17.37 -11.64
CA VAL A 919 -16.60 -16.44 -12.74
C VAL A 919 -17.76 -15.46 -12.91
N LEU A 920 -17.49 -14.17 -12.71
CA LEU A 920 -18.37 -13.08 -13.13
C LEU A 920 -18.13 -12.79 -14.62
N ASP A 921 -18.75 -13.53 -15.53
CA ASP A 921 -18.74 -13.23 -16.97
C ASP A 921 -19.81 -12.17 -17.31
N GLY A 922 -19.68 -10.99 -16.72
CA GLY A 922 -20.62 -9.87 -16.87
C GLY A 922 -20.78 -9.31 -18.29
N PHE A 923 -20.05 -9.83 -19.28
CA PHE A 923 -20.01 -9.27 -20.64
C PHE A 923 -20.42 -10.25 -21.76
N GLY A 924 -20.55 -11.55 -21.47
CA GLY A 924 -21.06 -12.55 -22.43
C GLY A 924 -20.15 -12.81 -23.64
N PHE A 925 -18.82 -12.75 -23.49
CA PHE A 925 -17.84 -13.08 -24.52
C PHE A 925 -17.24 -14.47 -24.27
N GLU A 926 -17.47 -15.43 -25.18
CA GLU A 926 -16.98 -16.82 -25.02
C GLU A 926 -15.48 -16.99 -25.36
N LYS A 927 -14.87 -16.05 -26.09
CA LYS A 927 -13.51 -16.19 -26.65
C LYS A 927 -12.52 -15.09 -26.24
N MET A 928 -12.97 -14.05 -25.55
CA MET A 928 -12.12 -12.99 -25.01
C MET A 928 -12.16 -13.07 -23.48
N GLY A 929 -10.99 -12.96 -22.84
CA GLY A 929 -10.90 -12.89 -21.39
C GLY A 929 -11.48 -11.58 -20.85
N ARG A 930 -11.87 -11.55 -19.57
CA ARG A 930 -12.38 -10.34 -18.90
C ARG A 930 -11.44 -9.15 -19.11
N ASP A 931 -10.15 -9.36 -18.90
CA ASP A 931 -9.15 -8.30 -18.95
C ASP A 931 -8.93 -7.82 -20.38
N GLU A 932 -9.06 -8.70 -21.38
CA GLU A 932 -9.00 -8.31 -22.79
C GLU A 932 -10.23 -7.48 -23.19
N VAL A 933 -11.43 -7.86 -22.74
CA VAL A 933 -12.65 -7.10 -22.99
C VAL A 933 -12.57 -5.73 -22.32
N GLN A 934 -12.15 -5.68 -21.06
CA GLN A 934 -12.04 -4.44 -20.29
C GLN A 934 -10.99 -3.51 -20.90
N TRP A 935 -9.79 -4.03 -21.18
CA TRP A 935 -8.72 -3.28 -21.85
C TRP A 935 -9.16 -2.69 -23.19
N ARG A 936 -9.94 -3.43 -24.00
CA ARG A 936 -10.42 -2.90 -25.29
C ARG A 936 -11.54 -1.88 -25.15
N LEU A 937 -12.41 -2.02 -24.15
CA LEU A 937 -13.41 -1.00 -23.84
C LEU A 937 -12.74 0.30 -23.38
N ASP A 938 -11.71 0.20 -22.56
CA ASP A 938 -10.90 1.33 -22.08
C ASP A 938 -10.09 1.97 -23.23
N ALA A 939 -9.68 1.16 -24.23
CA ALA A 939 -9.10 1.62 -25.48
C ALA A 939 -10.13 2.23 -26.48
N GLY A 940 -11.41 2.34 -26.09
CA GLY A 940 -12.47 3.00 -26.84
C GLY A 940 -13.26 2.12 -27.81
N ALA A 941 -13.09 0.78 -27.77
CA ALA A 941 -13.92 -0.13 -28.54
C ALA A 941 -15.34 -0.18 -27.96
N THR A 942 -16.34 -0.39 -28.82
CA THR A 942 -17.71 -0.63 -28.37
C THR A 942 -17.96 -2.11 -28.11
N ILE A 943 -18.86 -2.43 -27.17
CA ILE A 943 -19.28 -3.82 -26.92
C ILE A 943 -19.76 -4.52 -28.21
N GLU A 944 -20.39 -3.78 -29.13
CA GLU A 944 -20.87 -4.32 -30.41
C GLU A 944 -19.72 -4.69 -31.35
N GLU A 945 -18.64 -3.91 -31.38
CA GLU A 945 -17.42 -4.23 -32.15
C GLU A 945 -16.74 -5.48 -31.61
N LEU A 946 -16.59 -5.57 -30.28
CA LEU A 946 -16.03 -6.74 -29.62
C LEU A 946 -16.84 -8.01 -29.89
N ARG A 947 -18.18 -7.88 -29.99
CA ARG A 947 -19.07 -9.01 -30.27
C ARG A 947 -18.91 -9.49 -31.70
N ASN A 948 -18.85 -8.56 -32.65
CA ASN A 948 -18.63 -8.88 -34.05
C ASN A 948 -17.26 -9.56 -34.26
N GLU A 949 -16.21 -9.12 -33.55
CA GLU A 949 -14.88 -9.74 -33.60
C GLU A 949 -14.85 -11.15 -32.99
N ALA A 950 -15.57 -11.36 -31.87
CA ALA A 950 -15.67 -12.68 -31.22
C ALA A 950 -16.47 -13.71 -32.06
N GLU A 951 -17.48 -13.24 -32.79
CA GLU A 951 -18.35 -14.07 -33.63
C GLU A 951 -17.74 -14.40 -35.00
N GLU A 952 -17.03 -13.47 -35.64
CA GLU A 952 -16.53 -13.70 -37.01
C GLU A 952 -15.24 -14.53 -37.08
N GLY A 953 -14.54 -14.76 -35.97
CA GLY A 953 -13.27 -15.48 -35.99
C GLY A 953 -12.24 -14.69 -36.81
N GLY A 954 -11.59 -13.73 -36.17
CA GLY A 954 -10.59 -12.88 -36.81
C GLY A 954 -9.46 -13.68 -37.52
N PRO A 955 -8.79 -13.06 -38.50
CA PRO A 955 -7.70 -13.66 -39.27
C PRO A 955 -6.51 -14.13 -38.43
#